data_AF-A0A5P2URE6-F1
#
_entry.id   AF-A0A5P2URE6-F1
#
_cell.length_a   1.000
_cell.length_b   1.000
_cell.length_c   1.000
_cell.angle_alpha   90.00
_cell.angle_beta   90.00
_cell.angle_gamma   90.00
#
_symmetry.space_group_name_H-M   'P 1'
#
loop_
_entity.id
_entity.type
_entity.pdbx_description
1 polymer ?
#
loop_
_entity_poly.entity_id
_entity_poly.type
_entity_poly.pdbx_seq_one_letter_code
_entity_poly.pdbx_strand_id
1 'polypeptide(L)'
;MLNVTAPDTATRPLSPDVEQAEAAIVEHYPRLVRLAYLVLPPALGRNRRVLTAHALAQRALPRGRREREAVPAVRGGVPGQRGGAPEDSGYAYVRLRVLRGALEGGLPLTFRALPRRAQLPPALPQVWGLRLFPRSGGAEELALDQWLATLDGPGRAACVLRALERLSEPEVLRVLDEAGVADPAAAVAGSGEPAHDALFASPEFDPCVLQARPTDLLRRRRLVRGSLAAAAALAVCGALLALPGGGWGADGAAAPPYALNPAAEQALDPGRLVRAAPTLWRASSRTDFSTWPARGDRADDAALLRRALAVWARPGASVAVSATPGTPAGPAMGPAQLLFAGTVDQAVVVLLYDGLRVVRYAEPRAGTAGAALDFARTDGASAQTAAALVLSRVDGNVRYLTAPWVTAVALRDLLKPGEGPTALKTTPDGVTPPVVSPAPAGTCSSWNALALTGDGATRLITDLGELTPARLTSGAPGAERDVTEAAELGDWSRIACLLPSVRSHGVRTVNAWTYAKQPLPEGGGTAAWLCTRAETWQGAADRVQAQFLAPGASAAAQAARAEGTPACGSREPRVLAGVLWKSRAGQWYVVAAGSAQFASVSASGGGVSGTANGNRLAVKAPAGAQVDLSGRLTDGSKAGSLR
;
A
#
# COMPACT_ATOMS: atom_id res chain seq x y z
N MET A 1 79.73 14.24 67.60
CA MET A 1 79.29 13.88 68.96
C MET A 1 77.83 14.27 69.11
N LEU A 2 77.02 13.28 69.51
CA LEU A 2 75.87 13.37 70.42
C LEU A 2 74.70 14.36 70.15
N ASN A 3 73.56 13.74 69.80
CA ASN A 3 72.27 13.75 70.50
C ASN A 3 71.38 15.01 70.63
N VAL A 4 70.18 14.85 70.05
CA VAL A 4 68.80 14.98 70.63
C VAL A 4 68.16 16.38 70.74
N THR A 5 67.02 16.51 70.04
CA THR A 5 65.71 17.21 70.30
C THR A 5 65.18 17.76 68.95
N ALA A 6 63.91 17.86 68.56
CA ALA A 6 62.54 17.52 69.02
C ALA A 6 61.62 17.60 67.76
N PRO A 7 60.30 17.25 67.79
CA PRO A 7 59.55 16.90 66.58
C PRO A 7 59.02 18.12 65.80
N ASP A 8 59.19 18.09 64.48
CA ASP A 8 58.61 19.07 63.56
C ASP A 8 57.14 18.69 63.26
N THR A 9 56.23 19.18 64.09
CA THR A 9 54.78 19.04 63.88
C THR A 9 54.33 20.03 62.80
N ALA A 10 54.20 19.54 61.56
CA ALA A 10 53.56 20.28 60.48
C ALA A 10 52.03 20.32 60.70
N THR A 11 51.55 21.46 61.19
CA THR A 11 50.14 21.84 61.32
C THR A 11 49.45 21.81 59.95
N ARG A 12 48.45 20.95 59.77
CA ARG A 12 47.59 20.95 58.57
C ARG A 12 46.34 21.81 58.84
N PRO A 13 45.93 22.72 57.94
CA PRO A 13 44.80 23.61 58.19
C PRO A 13 43.47 22.85 58.28
N LEU A 14 42.67 23.19 59.30
CA LEU A 14 41.27 22.77 59.46
C LEU A 14 40.43 23.31 58.29
N SER A 15 39.48 22.51 57.80
CA SER A 15 38.51 22.94 56.78
C SER A 15 37.73 24.17 57.28
N PRO A 16 37.58 25.24 56.48
CA PRO A 16 36.85 26.43 56.91
C PRO A 16 35.36 26.13 57.15
N ASP A 17 34.72 27.01 57.93
CA ASP A 17 33.28 26.95 58.16
C ASP A 17 32.52 27.10 56.82
N VAL A 18 31.41 26.39 56.67
CA VAL A 18 30.63 26.38 55.41
C VAL A 18 30.15 27.80 55.08
N GLU A 19 29.77 28.56 56.10
CA GLU A 19 29.37 29.96 55.99
C GLU A 19 30.50 30.85 55.44
N GLN A 20 31.76 30.60 55.84
CA GLN A 20 32.92 31.34 55.33
C GLN A 20 33.21 31.01 53.86
N ALA A 21 33.03 29.76 53.44
CA ALA A 21 33.18 29.35 52.05
C ALA A 21 32.04 29.90 51.16
N GLU A 22 30.82 30.00 51.69
CA GLU A 22 29.66 30.62 51.03
C GLU A 22 29.86 32.12 50.85
N ALA A 23 30.26 32.84 51.90
CA ALA A 23 30.58 34.26 51.83
C ALA A 23 31.71 34.53 50.82
N ALA A 24 32.79 33.75 50.87
CA ALA A 24 33.94 33.92 49.98
C ALA A 24 33.61 33.67 48.49
N ILE A 25 32.69 32.75 48.18
CA ILE A 25 32.24 32.57 46.79
C ILE A 25 31.44 33.76 46.31
N VAL A 26 30.52 34.29 47.12
CA VAL A 26 29.70 35.44 46.73
C VAL A 26 30.58 36.67 46.53
N GLU A 27 31.50 36.92 47.45
CA GLU A 27 32.38 38.09 47.42
C GLU A 27 33.42 38.02 46.28
N HIS A 28 34.01 36.84 46.05
CA HIS A 28 35.10 36.68 45.09
C HIS A 28 34.70 35.90 43.83
N TYR A 29 33.40 35.80 43.52
CA TYR A 29 32.90 35.04 42.37
C TYR A 29 33.62 35.39 41.06
N PRO A 30 33.76 36.68 40.66
CA PRO A 30 34.42 37.02 39.40
C PRO A 30 35.89 36.61 39.38
N ARG A 31 36.58 36.74 40.52
CA ARG A 31 37.99 36.37 40.69
C ARG A 31 38.19 34.86 40.54
N LEU A 32 37.31 34.05 41.14
CA LEU A 32 37.33 32.58 41.04
C LEU A 32 37.02 32.08 39.63
N VAL A 33 36.02 32.66 38.95
CA VAL A 33 35.70 32.31 37.56
C VAL A 33 36.87 32.67 36.65
N ARG A 34 37.52 33.82 36.87
CA ARG A 34 38.70 34.25 36.10
C ARG A 34 39.87 33.29 36.27
N LEU A 35 40.16 32.88 37.51
CA LEU A 35 41.16 31.85 37.80
C LEU A 35 40.86 30.56 37.00
N ALA A 36 39.62 30.07 37.05
CA ALA A 36 39.24 28.87 36.30
C ALA A 36 39.40 29.05 34.78
N TYR A 37 38.95 30.18 34.23
CA TYR A 37 38.97 30.46 32.80
C TYR A 37 40.38 30.48 32.22
N LEU A 38 41.35 31.07 32.94
CA LEU A 38 42.74 31.19 32.51
C LEU A 38 43.52 29.86 32.63
N VAL A 39 43.18 29.01 33.61
CA VAL A 39 43.81 27.70 33.80
C VAL A 39 43.29 26.66 32.80
N LEU A 40 42.00 26.72 32.46
CA LEU A 40 41.37 25.82 31.50
C LEU A 40 42.03 25.94 30.10
N PRO A 41 42.24 24.81 29.38
CA PRO A 41 42.96 24.86 28.12
C PRO A 41 42.17 25.58 27.02
N PRO A 42 42.86 26.32 26.13
CA PRO A 42 42.23 27.03 25.02
C PRO A 42 41.54 26.07 24.02
N ALA A 43 41.98 24.80 23.96
CA ALA A 43 41.39 23.75 23.13
C ALA A 43 39.89 23.50 23.41
N LEU A 44 39.38 23.87 24.60
CA LEU A 44 37.94 23.79 24.90
C LEU A 44 37.12 24.77 24.04
N GLY A 45 37.74 25.80 23.49
CA GLY A 45 37.09 26.91 22.79
C GLY A 45 36.43 27.88 23.76
N ARG A 46 36.45 29.18 23.41
CA ARG A 46 36.04 30.29 24.31
C ARG A 46 34.69 30.08 25.00
N ASN A 47 33.65 29.70 24.25
CA ASN A 47 32.31 29.49 24.80
C ASN A 47 32.24 28.35 25.84
N ARG A 48 32.87 27.19 25.55
CA ARG A 48 32.87 26.07 26.51
C ARG A 48 33.75 26.39 27.70
N ARG A 49 34.90 27.05 27.48
CA ARG A 49 35.83 27.49 28.53
C ARG A 49 35.15 28.41 29.54
N VAL A 50 34.38 29.41 29.09
CA VAL A 50 33.58 30.29 29.95
C VAL A 50 32.53 29.52 30.76
N LEU A 51 31.71 28.70 30.10
CA LEU A 51 30.65 27.96 30.80
C LEU A 51 31.22 26.96 31.81
N THR A 52 32.33 26.30 31.49
CA THR A 52 33.03 25.41 32.42
C THR A 52 33.61 26.19 33.59
N ALA A 53 34.22 27.37 33.37
CA ALA A 53 34.74 28.22 34.44
C ALA A 53 33.65 28.61 35.46
N HIS A 54 32.49 29.06 34.99
CA HIS A 54 31.35 29.35 35.86
C HIS A 54 30.85 28.11 36.59
N ALA A 55 30.73 26.97 35.90
CA ALA A 55 30.30 25.73 36.54
C ALA A 55 31.28 25.26 37.62
N LEU A 56 32.58 25.48 37.45
CA LEU A 56 33.60 25.14 38.44
C LEU A 56 33.49 26.05 39.68
N ALA A 57 33.35 27.37 39.49
CA ALA A 57 33.15 28.31 40.59
C ALA A 57 31.87 27.99 41.39
N GLN A 58 30.73 27.75 40.72
CA GLN A 58 29.46 27.40 41.38
C GLN A 58 29.51 26.06 42.12
N ARG A 59 30.38 25.13 41.70
CA ARG A 59 30.51 23.81 42.33
C ARG A 59 31.55 23.76 43.45
N ALA A 60 32.26 24.86 43.71
CA ALA A 60 33.32 24.91 44.71
C ALA A 60 32.80 24.88 46.17
N LEU A 61 31.48 25.06 46.37
CA LEU A 61 30.82 24.97 47.68
C LEU A 61 30.88 23.57 48.31
N PRO A 62 31.23 23.45 49.62
CA PRO A 62 31.21 22.17 50.33
C PRO A 62 29.81 21.53 50.22
N ARG A 63 29.73 20.26 49.80
CA ARG A 63 28.46 19.52 49.84
C ARG A 63 28.29 18.93 51.22
N GLY A 64 27.31 19.42 51.97
CA GLY A 64 27.02 18.96 53.33
C GLY A 64 26.88 17.44 53.47
N ARG A 65 27.41 16.94 54.60
CA ARG A 65 27.24 15.61 55.20
C ARG A 65 27.98 14.39 54.63
N ARG A 66 28.64 14.44 53.45
CA ARG A 66 29.36 13.25 52.92
C ARG A 66 30.90 13.27 53.01
N GLU A 67 31.52 14.43 53.24
CA GLU A 67 32.98 14.52 53.44
C GLU A 67 33.40 14.45 54.93
N ARG A 68 32.44 14.46 55.86
CA ARG A 68 32.68 14.34 57.32
C ARG A 68 32.97 12.90 57.80
N GLU A 69 32.80 11.88 56.95
CA GLU A 69 32.92 10.46 57.32
C GLU A 69 34.26 9.80 56.92
N ALA A 70 35.18 10.53 56.29
CA ALA A 70 36.45 9.96 55.79
C ALA A 70 37.69 10.33 56.61
N VAL A 71 37.54 10.71 57.90
CA VAL A 71 38.68 10.99 58.79
C VAL A 71 38.45 10.37 60.17
N PRO A 72 39.32 9.46 60.67
CA PRO A 72 39.19 8.92 62.02
C PRO A 72 39.63 9.96 63.07
N ALA A 73 38.83 10.08 64.13
CA ALA A 73 39.02 11.01 65.23
C ALA A 73 40.03 10.49 66.27
N VAL A 74 40.94 11.36 66.75
CA VAL A 74 41.64 11.20 68.04
C VAL A 74 41.54 12.53 68.81
N ARG A 75 41.20 12.42 70.10
CA ARG A 75 40.80 13.51 71.00
C ARG A 75 41.99 14.20 71.69
N GLY A 76 41.86 15.51 71.93
CA GLY A 76 42.33 16.16 73.16
C GLY A 76 43.02 17.53 73.02
N GLY A 77 42.44 18.58 73.64
CA GLY A 77 43.22 19.70 74.22
C GLY A 77 42.99 21.14 73.70
N VAL A 78 42.01 21.83 74.29
CA VAL A 78 41.88 23.25 74.77
C VAL A 78 42.64 24.43 74.06
N PRO A 79 42.02 25.62 73.87
CA PRO A 79 42.32 26.54 72.76
C PRO A 79 43.27 27.71 73.10
N GLY A 80 44.06 28.15 72.11
CA GLY A 80 44.92 29.34 72.18
C GLY A 80 44.70 30.29 70.99
N GLN A 81 44.64 31.60 71.28
CA GLN A 81 44.12 32.69 70.44
C GLN A 81 44.97 33.12 69.22
N ARG A 82 44.24 33.38 68.13
CA ARG A 82 44.40 34.27 66.96
C ARG A 82 45.68 35.10 66.75
N GLY A 83 46.14 35.06 65.50
CA GLY A 83 46.73 36.20 64.77
C GLY A 83 46.69 35.99 63.24
N GLY A 84 45.85 36.72 62.51
CA GLY A 84 45.72 36.71 61.04
C GLY A 84 44.31 36.37 60.54
N ALA A 85 43.75 37.13 59.59
CA ALA A 85 42.32 37.31 59.39
C ALA A 85 41.50 36.05 58.98
N PRO A 86 40.26 35.89 59.49
CA PRO A 86 39.36 34.77 59.14
C PRO A 86 38.73 34.84 57.73
N GLU A 87 38.90 35.94 56.98
CA GLU A 87 38.43 36.07 55.59
C GLU A 87 39.25 35.21 54.60
N ASP A 88 40.56 35.01 54.86
CA ASP A 88 41.45 34.32 53.91
C ASP A 88 41.25 32.79 53.85
N SER A 89 40.72 32.16 54.91
CA SER A 89 40.60 30.69 54.99
C SER A 89 39.50 30.15 54.06
N GLY A 90 38.36 30.83 53.98
CA GLY A 90 37.23 30.49 53.11
C GLY A 90 37.61 30.65 51.63
N TYR A 91 38.23 31.78 51.28
CA TYR A 91 38.69 32.03 49.91
C TYR A 91 39.79 31.05 49.46
N ALA A 92 40.78 30.77 50.31
CA ALA A 92 41.83 29.80 50.00
C ALA A 92 41.28 28.38 49.72
N TYR A 93 40.29 27.94 50.49
CA TYR A 93 39.63 26.64 50.29
C TYR A 93 38.90 26.57 48.94
N VAL A 94 38.10 27.59 48.64
CA VAL A 94 37.33 27.66 47.39
C VAL A 94 38.27 27.75 46.19
N ARG A 95 39.32 28.59 46.28
CA ARG A 95 40.37 28.72 45.25
C ARG A 95 41.00 27.37 44.92
N LEU A 96 41.39 26.60 45.94
CA LEU A 96 42.00 25.28 45.75
C LEU A 96 41.05 24.32 44.99
N ARG A 97 39.75 24.33 45.31
CA ARG A 97 38.77 23.47 44.65
C ARG A 97 38.51 23.87 43.20
N VAL A 98 38.44 25.17 42.92
CA VAL A 98 38.32 25.70 41.56
C VAL A 98 39.56 25.33 40.74
N LEU A 99 40.76 25.51 41.31
CA LEU A 99 42.02 25.18 40.65
C LEU A 99 42.10 23.69 40.30
N ARG A 100 41.79 22.80 41.25
CA ARG A 100 41.75 21.36 41.02
C ARG A 100 40.76 20.99 39.90
N GLY A 101 39.56 21.57 39.93
CA GLY A 101 38.56 21.34 38.89
C GLY A 101 39.00 21.84 37.50
N ALA A 102 39.72 22.96 37.43
CA ALA A 102 40.26 23.49 36.18
C ALA A 102 41.38 22.61 35.60
N LEU A 103 42.29 22.12 36.45
CA LEU A 103 43.33 21.16 36.06
C LEU A 103 42.72 19.84 35.56
N GLU A 104 41.71 19.31 36.25
CA GLU A 104 41.00 18.10 35.82
C GLU A 104 40.27 18.28 34.49
N GLY A 105 39.65 19.45 34.28
CA GLY A 105 38.96 19.81 33.04
C GLY A 105 39.89 19.89 31.82
N GLY A 106 41.20 20.01 32.05
CA GLY A 106 42.21 20.05 31.00
C GLY A 106 42.86 18.71 30.65
N LEU A 107 42.56 17.64 31.38
CA LEU A 107 43.11 16.31 31.09
C LEU A 107 42.49 15.71 29.81
N PRO A 108 43.28 15.02 28.96
CA PRO A 108 42.77 14.39 27.76
C PRO A 108 41.79 13.25 28.11
N LEU A 109 40.68 13.18 27.37
CA LEU A 109 39.74 12.06 27.47
C LEU A 109 40.38 10.83 26.82
N THR A 110 40.64 9.79 27.61
CA THR A 110 41.10 8.50 27.11
C THR A 110 39.98 7.47 27.24
N PHE A 111 39.92 6.51 26.30
CA PHE A 111 38.90 5.46 26.33
C PHE A 111 38.99 4.55 27.57
N ARG A 112 40.12 4.59 28.30
CA ARG A 112 40.40 3.72 29.45
C ARG A 112 39.92 4.29 30.79
N ALA A 113 39.46 5.54 30.85
CA ALA A 113 38.97 6.16 32.08
C ALA A 113 37.62 6.85 31.86
N LEU A 114 36.73 6.73 32.84
CA LEU A 114 35.46 7.45 32.83
C LEU A 114 35.73 8.97 32.94
N PRO A 115 35.03 9.80 32.13
CA PRO A 115 35.22 11.24 32.16
C PRO A 115 34.87 11.80 33.55
N ARG A 116 35.73 12.65 34.10
CA ARG A 116 35.43 13.35 35.35
C ARG A 116 34.34 14.40 35.11
N ARG A 117 33.59 14.75 36.15
CA ARG A 117 32.51 15.74 36.06
C ARG A 117 32.95 17.11 35.54
N ALA A 118 34.22 17.48 35.72
CA ALA A 118 34.80 18.72 35.19
C ALA A 118 35.04 18.69 33.67
N GLN A 119 35.09 17.49 33.05
CA GLN A 119 35.33 17.28 31.62
C GLN A 119 34.02 17.23 30.82
N LEU A 120 32.90 16.94 31.49
CA LEU A 120 31.57 16.91 30.88
C LEU A 120 31.02 18.34 30.66
N PRO A 121 30.19 18.55 29.62
CA PRO A 121 29.54 19.84 29.39
C PRO A 121 28.74 20.28 30.64
N PRO A 122 28.83 21.56 31.05
CA PRO A 122 28.13 22.03 32.22
C PRO A 122 26.62 22.08 31.97
N ALA A 123 25.83 21.59 32.94
CA ALA A 123 24.37 21.71 32.95
C ALA A 123 23.93 23.11 33.43
N LEU A 124 24.48 24.16 32.81
CA LEU A 124 24.00 25.52 32.96
C LEU A 124 22.87 25.76 31.95
N PRO A 125 21.86 26.58 32.25
CA PRO A 125 20.81 26.90 31.30
C PRO A 125 21.42 27.52 30.04
N GLN A 126 21.14 26.92 28.88
CA GLN A 126 21.61 27.38 27.58
C GLN A 126 20.43 27.93 26.77
N VAL A 127 20.57 29.15 26.24
CA VAL A 127 19.58 29.72 25.33
C VAL A 127 19.82 29.15 23.94
N TRP A 128 18.81 28.48 23.38
CA TRP A 128 18.93 27.86 22.08
C TRP A 128 19.16 28.92 20.99
N GLY A 129 20.19 28.71 20.17
CA GLY A 129 20.54 29.61 19.05
C GLY A 129 21.56 30.70 19.39
N LEU A 130 21.94 30.87 20.66
CA LEU A 130 22.96 31.82 21.11
C LEU A 130 24.17 31.11 21.73
N ARG A 131 25.35 31.75 21.62
CA ARG A 131 26.59 31.36 22.31
C ARG A 131 27.11 32.54 23.11
N LEU A 132 27.67 32.26 24.28
CA LEU A 132 28.24 33.27 25.17
C LEU A 132 29.75 33.31 24.95
N PHE A 133 30.26 34.51 24.72
CA PHE A 133 31.69 34.77 24.61
C PHE A 133 32.06 35.88 25.60
N PRO A 134 33.24 35.82 26.23
CA PRO A 134 33.75 36.96 26.96
C PRO A 134 33.96 38.12 25.97
N ARG A 135 33.97 39.35 26.49
CA ARG A 135 34.27 40.54 25.69
C ARG A 135 35.62 40.32 24.98
N SER A 136 35.68 40.66 23.68
CA SER A 136 36.94 40.63 22.94
C SER A 136 37.78 41.82 23.40
N GLY A 137 38.93 41.56 23.99
CA GLY A 137 40.02 42.53 24.15
C GLY A 137 40.81 42.66 22.85
N GLY A 138 41.67 43.67 22.79
CA GLY A 138 42.50 43.96 21.62
C GLY A 138 43.59 42.92 21.33
N ALA A 139 44.62 43.30 20.57
CA ALA A 139 45.75 42.42 20.23
C ALA A 139 46.48 41.85 21.46
N GLU A 140 46.48 42.58 22.58
CA GLU A 140 47.05 42.16 23.86
C GLU A 140 46.29 40.96 24.47
N GLU A 141 44.97 40.86 24.24
CA GLU A 141 44.19 39.70 24.71
C GLU A 141 44.65 38.43 24.02
N LEU A 142 44.78 38.51 22.69
CA LEU A 142 45.19 37.40 21.86
C LEU A 142 46.63 36.96 22.18
N ALA A 143 47.52 37.92 22.46
CA ALA A 143 48.89 37.63 22.85
C ALA A 143 48.97 36.86 24.18
N LEU A 144 48.19 37.26 25.19
CA LEU A 144 48.14 36.54 26.47
C LEU A 144 47.50 35.15 26.33
N ASP A 145 46.38 35.03 25.59
CA ASP A 145 45.74 33.73 25.31
C ASP A 145 46.70 32.78 24.56
N GLN A 146 47.48 33.29 23.60
CA GLN A 146 48.49 32.53 22.86
C GLN A 146 49.66 32.12 23.74
N TRP A 147 50.17 33.02 24.57
CA TRP A 147 51.26 32.72 25.48
C TRP A 147 50.84 31.67 26.53
N LEU A 148 49.68 31.84 27.16
CA LEU A 148 49.13 30.82 28.06
C LEU A 148 48.92 29.47 27.37
N ALA A 149 48.59 29.46 26.06
CA ALA A 149 48.46 28.23 25.29
C ALA A 149 49.80 27.46 25.12
N THR A 150 50.94 28.14 25.24
CA THR A 150 52.27 27.50 25.20
C THR A 150 52.61 26.75 26.49
N LEU A 151 51.99 27.14 27.61
CA LEU A 151 52.16 26.50 28.90
C LEU A 151 51.28 25.26 29.04
N ASP A 152 51.76 24.27 29.77
CA ASP A 152 50.94 23.12 30.16
C ASP A 152 49.95 23.48 31.29
N GLY A 153 49.09 22.55 31.68
CA GLY A 153 48.04 22.81 32.70
C GLY A 153 48.61 23.32 34.03
N PRO A 154 49.58 22.59 34.64
CA PRO A 154 50.27 23.04 35.85
C PRO A 154 51.02 24.37 35.68
N GLY A 155 51.71 24.59 34.55
CA GLY A 155 52.42 25.86 34.28
C GLY A 155 51.47 27.06 34.19
N ARG A 156 50.31 26.91 33.54
CA ARG A 156 49.25 27.94 33.54
C ARG A 156 48.73 28.22 34.95
N ALA A 157 48.51 27.17 35.74
CA ALA A 157 48.08 27.31 37.13
C ALA A 157 49.10 28.08 37.97
N ALA A 158 50.38 27.74 37.88
CA ALA A 158 51.47 28.45 38.55
C ALA A 158 51.53 29.93 38.14
N CYS A 159 51.45 30.21 36.84
CA CYS A 159 51.43 31.58 36.31
C CYS A 159 50.26 32.39 36.86
N VAL A 160 49.03 31.85 36.81
CA VAL A 160 47.83 32.54 37.28
C VAL A 160 47.86 32.78 38.79
N LEU A 161 48.37 31.84 39.59
CA LEU A 161 48.52 32.04 41.04
C LEU A 161 49.55 33.16 41.37
N ARG A 162 50.59 33.32 40.55
CA ARG A 162 51.55 34.43 40.71
C ARG A 162 50.97 35.77 40.26
N ALA A 163 50.39 35.82 39.05
CA ALA A 163 49.98 37.07 38.43
C ALA A 163 48.60 37.57 38.90
N LEU A 164 47.61 36.68 39.05
CA LEU A 164 46.24 37.04 39.47
C LEU A 164 46.07 36.99 41.00
N GLU A 165 46.64 35.97 41.65
CA GLU A 165 46.50 35.79 43.10
C GLU A 165 47.61 36.46 43.91
N ARG A 166 48.70 36.91 43.26
CA ARG A 166 49.86 37.59 43.87
C ARG A 166 50.46 36.80 45.04
N LEU A 167 50.40 35.47 44.96
CA LEU A 167 50.97 34.58 45.97
C LEU A 167 52.50 34.56 45.85
N SER A 168 53.17 34.45 47.00
CA SER A 168 54.61 34.22 47.03
C SER A 168 54.95 32.84 46.46
N GLU A 169 56.15 32.67 45.93
CA GLU A 169 56.58 31.39 45.34
C GLU A 169 56.40 30.18 46.29
N PRO A 170 56.73 30.26 47.59
CA PRO A 170 56.45 29.17 48.54
C PRO A 170 54.96 28.81 48.64
N GLU A 171 54.08 29.81 48.56
CA GLU A 171 52.64 29.60 48.63
C GLU A 171 52.09 28.99 47.34
N VAL A 172 52.63 29.36 46.18
CA VAL A 172 52.26 28.76 44.89
C VAL A 172 52.63 27.28 44.88
N LEU A 173 53.85 26.93 45.31
CA LEU A 173 54.29 25.53 45.42
C LEU A 173 53.34 24.72 46.32
N ARG A 174 52.99 25.29 47.48
CA ARG A 174 52.05 24.65 48.41
C ARG A 174 50.66 24.45 47.80
N VAL A 175 50.10 25.45 47.14
CA VAL A 175 48.75 25.35 46.53
C VAL A 175 48.73 24.35 45.37
N LEU A 176 49.79 24.29 44.56
CA LEU A 176 49.89 23.32 43.45
C LEU A 176 50.02 21.88 43.97
N ASP A 177 50.83 21.68 45.01
CA ASP A 177 50.95 20.39 45.70
C ASP A 177 49.59 19.95 46.27
N GLU A 178 48.91 20.84 47.02
CA GLU A 178 47.56 20.59 47.54
C GLU A 178 46.53 20.34 46.42
N ALA A 179 46.73 20.90 45.22
CA ALA A 179 45.86 20.67 44.06
C ALA A 179 46.10 19.30 43.39
N GLY A 180 47.19 18.61 43.72
CA GLY A 180 47.57 17.30 43.18
C GLY A 180 48.47 17.36 41.95
N VAL A 181 49.25 18.43 41.77
CA VAL A 181 50.26 18.54 40.72
C VAL A 181 51.47 17.69 41.10
N ALA A 182 51.91 16.81 40.19
CA ALA A 182 52.98 15.84 40.48
C ALA A 182 54.36 16.47 40.70
N ASP A 183 54.67 17.58 40.01
CA ASP A 183 55.92 18.33 40.18
C ASP A 183 55.61 19.85 40.22
N PRO A 184 55.32 20.39 41.42
CA PRO A 184 55.05 21.82 41.59
C PRO A 184 56.23 22.72 41.22
N ALA A 185 57.47 22.26 41.47
CA ALA A 185 58.67 23.03 41.20
C ALA A 185 58.90 23.22 39.69
N ALA A 186 58.73 22.14 38.90
CA ALA A 186 58.78 22.23 37.44
C ALA A 186 57.67 23.12 36.88
N ALA A 187 56.46 23.09 37.45
CA ALA A 187 55.35 23.95 37.03
C ALA A 187 55.64 25.43 37.29
N VAL A 188 56.27 25.77 38.42
CA VAL A 188 56.70 27.15 38.72
C VAL A 188 57.84 27.59 37.81
N ALA A 189 58.86 26.75 37.60
CA ALA A 189 59.97 27.05 36.70
C ALA A 189 59.51 27.24 35.24
N GLY A 190 58.54 26.44 34.79
CA GLY A 190 57.95 26.52 33.45
C GLY A 190 56.94 27.65 33.26
N SER A 191 56.50 28.33 34.32
CA SER A 191 55.44 29.35 34.26
C SER A 191 55.86 30.69 33.62
N GLY A 192 57.16 30.89 33.38
CA GLY A 192 57.75 32.14 32.88
C GLY A 192 57.68 33.30 33.89
N GLU A 193 58.24 34.45 33.53
CA GLU A 193 58.03 35.68 34.31
C GLU A 193 56.66 36.28 33.97
N PRO A 194 55.89 36.75 34.96
CA PRO A 194 54.60 37.38 34.73
C PRO A 194 54.78 38.80 34.18
N ALA A 195 55.22 38.93 32.93
CA ALA A 195 55.49 40.22 32.28
C ALA A 195 54.22 41.07 32.00
N HIS A 196 53.04 40.60 32.41
CA HIS A 196 51.74 41.17 32.04
C HIS A 196 50.73 41.22 33.22
N ASP A 197 51.19 41.49 34.45
CA ASP A 197 50.34 41.52 35.66
C ASP A 197 49.06 42.37 35.52
N ALA A 198 49.14 43.49 34.80
CA ALA A 198 47.99 44.36 34.55
C ALA A 198 46.91 43.71 33.66
N LEU A 199 47.28 42.82 32.74
CA LEU A 199 46.35 42.18 31.80
C LEU A 199 45.52 41.06 32.46
N PHE A 200 46.08 40.35 33.44
CA PHE A 200 45.35 39.35 34.23
C PHE A 200 44.17 39.98 35.01
N ALA A 201 44.32 41.23 35.43
CA ALA A 201 43.28 41.98 36.13
C ALA A 201 42.34 42.77 35.19
N SER A 202 42.63 42.85 33.88
CA SER A 202 41.89 43.70 32.94
C SER A 202 40.39 43.33 32.84
N PRO A 203 39.47 44.32 32.75
CA PRO A 203 38.04 44.08 32.48
C PRO A 203 37.78 43.35 31.17
N GLU A 204 38.71 43.41 30.21
CA GLU A 204 38.60 42.74 28.91
C GLU A 204 38.72 41.21 29.05
N PHE A 205 39.36 40.74 30.12
CA PHE A 205 39.50 39.33 30.48
C PHE A 205 38.48 38.86 31.53
N ASP A 206 37.40 39.61 31.75
CA ASP A 206 36.38 39.22 32.70
C ASP A 206 35.42 38.17 32.10
N PRO A 207 35.50 36.88 32.51
CA PRO A 207 34.55 35.87 32.05
C PRO A 207 33.13 36.12 32.55
N CYS A 208 32.91 37.05 33.49
CA CYS A 208 31.58 37.45 33.94
C CYS A 208 30.93 38.51 33.03
N VAL A 209 31.68 39.16 32.13
CA VAL A 209 31.15 40.14 31.16
C VAL A 209 31.01 39.47 29.80
N LEU A 210 29.77 39.03 29.47
CA LEU A 210 29.50 38.15 28.35
C LEU A 210 28.70 38.82 27.23
N GLN A 211 29.14 38.60 25.99
CA GLN A 211 28.40 38.92 24.77
C GLN A 211 27.68 37.67 24.25
N ALA A 212 26.37 37.80 24.00
CA ALA A 212 25.61 36.78 23.30
C ALA A 212 25.75 36.97 21.78
N ARG A 213 26.24 35.96 21.06
CA ARG A 213 26.30 35.96 19.59
C ARG A 213 25.49 34.80 19.01
N PRO A 214 24.87 34.97 17.83
CA PRO A 214 24.16 33.88 17.16
C PRO A 214 25.10 32.72 16.84
N THR A 215 24.57 31.50 16.94
CA THR A 215 25.24 30.29 16.44
C THR A 215 25.45 30.39 14.92
N ASP A 216 26.55 29.83 14.40
CA ASP A 216 26.91 29.87 12.97
C ASP A 216 25.74 29.42 12.07
N LEU A 217 25.05 30.43 11.49
CA LEU A 217 23.81 30.27 10.75
C LEU A 217 24.03 29.51 9.43
N LEU A 218 25.24 29.55 8.87
CA LEU A 218 25.58 28.90 7.61
C LEU A 218 25.80 27.39 7.80
N ARG A 219 26.36 26.98 8.94
CA ARG A 219 26.49 25.55 9.30
C ARG A 219 25.13 24.90 9.56
N ARG A 220 24.19 25.65 10.17
CA ARG A 220 22.81 25.20 10.39
C ARG A 220 22.06 25.00 9.08
N ARG A 221 22.25 25.87 8.08
CA ARG A 221 21.61 25.72 6.75
C ARG A 221 22.12 24.49 5.99
N ARG A 222 23.40 24.12 6.17
CA ARG A 222 23.98 22.89 5.59
C ARG A 222 23.49 21.63 6.30
N LEU A 223 23.42 21.65 7.64
CA LEU A 223 22.88 20.53 8.42
C LEU A 223 21.38 20.34 8.22
N VAL A 224 20.60 21.41 8.04
CA VAL A 224 19.16 21.34 7.72
C VAL A 224 18.91 20.71 6.34
N ARG A 225 19.76 20.99 5.35
CA ARG A 225 19.70 20.33 4.04
C ARG A 225 20.08 18.85 4.10
N GLY A 226 21.08 18.49 4.91
CA GLY A 226 21.44 17.09 5.19
C GLY A 226 20.35 16.35 5.97
N SER A 227 19.71 17.01 6.94
CA SER A 227 18.60 16.42 7.71
C SER A 227 17.31 16.33 6.90
N LEU A 228 17.10 17.17 5.88
CA LEU A 228 15.98 17.01 4.93
C LEU A 228 16.17 15.78 4.03
N ALA A 229 17.40 15.49 3.60
CA ALA A 229 17.70 14.26 2.85
C ALA A 229 17.59 13.01 3.73
N ALA A 230 18.08 13.07 4.98
CA ALA A 230 17.92 11.99 5.95
C ALA A 230 16.47 11.82 6.42
N ALA A 231 15.70 12.91 6.57
CA ALA A 231 14.27 12.87 6.86
C ALA A 231 13.46 12.40 5.66
N ALA A 232 13.87 12.69 4.42
CA ALA A 232 13.26 12.09 3.23
C ALA A 232 13.54 10.59 3.15
N ALA A 233 14.77 10.15 3.46
CA ALA A 233 15.10 8.73 3.54
C ALA A 233 14.37 8.02 4.69
N LEU A 234 14.29 8.64 5.88
CA LEU A 234 13.50 8.13 7.01
C LEU A 234 12.00 8.26 6.81
N ALA A 235 11.52 9.19 5.98
CA ALA A 235 10.12 9.29 5.57
C ALA A 235 9.79 8.31 4.45
N VAL A 236 10.75 7.88 3.63
CA VAL A 236 10.57 6.79 2.67
C VAL A 236 10.62 5.44 3.39
N CYS A 237 11.58 5.23 4.30
CA CYS A 237 11.60 4.05 5.18
C CYS A 237 10.40 4.04 6.13
N GLY A 238 10.01 5.22 6.63
CA GLY A 238 8.84 5.43 7.47
C GLY A 238 7.54 5.29 6.70
N ALA A 239 7.45 5.72 5.43
CA ALA A 239 6.28 5.49 4.58
C ALA A 239 6.22 4.05 4.05
N LEU A 240 7.35 3.33 3.93
CA LEU A 240 7.32 1.89 3.70
C LEU A 240 6.84 1.12 4.95
N LEU A 241 7.01 1.68 6.14
CA LEU A 241 6.51 1.13 7.42
C LEU A 241 5.12 1.67 7.84
N ALA A 242 4.71 2.84 7.34
CA ALA A 242 3.50 3.57 7.68
C ALA A 242 2.66 3.94 6.45
N LEU A 243 2.87 3.23 5.33
CA LEU A 243 1.85 3.11 4.30
C LEU A 243 0.64 2.50 5.02
N PRO A 244 -0.51 3.19 5.07
CA PRO A 244 -1.73 2.54 5.47
C PRO A 244 -2.07 1.56 4.36
N GLY A 245 -1.62 0.31 4.51
CA GLY A 245 -2.51 -0.77 4.14
C GLY A 245 -3.75 -0.57 5.00
N GLY A 246 -4.88 -0.18 4.40
CA GLY A 246 -6.15 -0.19 5.11
C GLY A 246 -6.35 -1.59 5.70
N GLY A 247 -6.15 -1.72 7.01
CA GLY A 247 -6.07 -3.00 7.70
C GLY A 247 -5.96 -2.81 9.20
N TRP A 248 -7.10 -2.89 9.84
CA TRP A 248 -7.40 -3.22 11.24
C TRP A 248 -6.22 -3.90 11.98
N GLY A 249 -5.81 -3.32 13.12
CA GLY A 249 -4.54 -3.60 13.82
C GLY A 249 -4.35 -5.03 14.38
N ALA A 250 -3.10 -5.33 14.78
CA ALA A 250 -2.60 -6.67 15.11
C ALA A 250 -3.26 -7.37 16.32
N ASP A 251 -3.98 -6.63 17.18
CA ASP A 251 -4.67 -7.16 18.36
C ASP A 251 -6.21 -6.93 18.32
N GLY A 252 -6.74 -6.59 17.14
CA GLY A 252 -8.19 -6.53 16.91
C GLY A 252 -8.75 -7.86 16.40
N ALA A 253 -10.08 -8.01 16.35
CA ALA A 253 -10.75 -9.19 15.77
C ALA A 253 -10.47 -9.43 14.26
N ALA A 254 -9.56 -8.67 13.65
CA ALA A 254 -9.15 -8.82 12.27
C ALA A 254 -7.87 -9.67 12.18
N ALA A 255 -7.92 -10.70 11.36
CA ALA A 255 -6.82 -11.62 11.06
C ALA A 255 -5.58 -10.88 10.51
N PRO A 256 -4.37 -11.49 10.58
CA PRO A 256 -3.14 -10.90 10.03
C PRO A 256 -3.28 -10.50 8.55
N PRO A 257 -2.40 -9.61 8.04
CA PRO A 257 -2.35 -9.26 6.62
C PRO A 257 -2.45 -10.51 5.74
N TYR A 258 -3.19 -10.47 4.62
CA TYR A 258 -3.46 -11.66 3.79
C TYR A 258 -2.22 -12.53 3.52
N ALA A 259 -1.04 -11.92 3.32
CA ALA A 259 0.22 -12.62 3.10
C ALA A 259 0.75 -13.46 4.28
N LEU A 260 0.20 -13.31 5.48
CA LEU A 260 0.54 -14.02 6.72
C LEU A 260 -0.64 -14.88 7.22
N ASN A 261 -1.71 -14.99 6.44
CA ASN A 261 -2.81 -15.89 6.74
C ASN A 261 -2.44 -17.31 6.26
N PRO A 262 -2.45 -18.34 7.13
CA PRO A 262 -2.09 -19.70 6.74
C PRO A 262 -2.90 -20.26 5.55
N ALA A 263 -4.17 -19.87 5.42
CA ALA A 263 -5.01 -20.29 4.29
C ALA A 263 -4.58 -19.64 2.97
N ALA A 264 -4.10 -18.39 3.02
CA ALA A 264 -3.55 -17.67 1.88
C ALA A 264 -2.16 -18.19 1.49
N GLU A 265 -1.32 -18.54 2.47
CA GLU A 265 -0.03 -19.21 2.22
C GLU A 265 -0.25 -20.57 1.56
N GLN A 266 -1.21 -21.36 2.04
CA GLN A 266 -1.60 -22.62 1.41
C GLN A 266 -2.15 -22.42 -0.02
N ALA A 267 -2.86 -21.32 -0.28
CA ALA A 267 -3.34 -20.98 -1.62
C ALA A 267 -2.20 -20.70 -2.62
N LEU A 268 -1.00 -20.34 -2.13
CA LEU A 268 0.19 -20.12 -2.96
C LEU A 268 1.01 -21.39 -3.21
N ASP A 269 0.73 -22.48 -2.50
CA ASP A 269 1.47 -23.73 -2.63
C ASP A 269 0.90 -24.58 -3.79
N PRO A 270 1.66 -24.80 -4.88
CA PRO A 270 1.21 -25.65 -5.98
C PRO A 270 0.96 -27.11 -5.55
N GLY A 271 1.57 -27.58 -4.46
CA GLY A 271 1.35 -28.91 -3.90
C GLY A 271 0.00 -29.05 -3.18
N ARG A 272 -0.69 -27.94 -2.89
CA ARG A 272 -2.03 -27.91 -2.27
C ARG A 272 -3.16 -27.77 -3.28
N LEU A 273 -2.85 -27.56 -4.56
CA LEU A 273 -3.87 -27.47 -5.62
C LEU A 273 -4.78 -28.70 -5.59
N VAL A 274 -6.09 -28.44 -5.56
CA VAL A 274 -7.09 -29.51 -5.61
C VAL A 274 -7.10 -30.11 -7.01
N ARG A 275 -7.09 -31.45 -7.08
CA ARG A 275 -7.20 -32.21 -8.32
C ARG A 275 -8.37 -33.16 -8.20
N ALA A 276 -9.45 -32.88 -8.94
CA ALA A 276 -10.59 -33.79 -8.98
C ALA A 276 -10.18 -35.12 -9.62
N ALA A 277 -10.66 -36.23 -9.05
CA ALA A 277 -10.43 -37.54 -9.65
C ALA A 277 -11.04 -37.60 -11.07
N PRO A 278 -10.39 -38.26 -12.05
CA PRO A 278 -10.83 -38.30 -13.45
C PRO A 278 -12.28 -38.72 -13.67
N THR A 279 -12.83 -39.54 -12.77
CA THR A 279 -14.20 -40.09 -12.86
C THR A 279 -15.17 -39.46 -11.86
N LEU A 280 -14.77 -38.44 -11.10
CA LEU A 280 -15.62 -37.85 -10.05
C LEU A 280 -16.97 -37.36 -10.59
N TRP A 281 -16.96 -36.72 -11.76
CA TRP A 281 -18.16 -36.21 -12.43
C TRP A 281 -19.20 -37.29 -12.73
N ARG A 282 -18.81 -38.56 -12.85
CA ARG A 282 -19.76 -39.67 -13.13
C ARG A 282 -20.63 -40.04 -11.93
N ALA A 283 -20.11 -39.83 -10.72
CA ALA A 283 -20.77 -40.22 -9.48
C ALA A 283 -21.29 -39.02 -8.66
N SER A 284 -20.84 -37.81 -8.99
CA SER A 284 -21.24 -36.59 -8.30
C SER A 284 -22.68 -36.20 -8.64
N SER A 285 -23.45 -35.83 -7.63
CA SER A 285 -24.77 -35.20 -7.81
C SER A 285 -24.67 -33.78 -8.39
N ARG A 286 -23.52 -33.12 -8.21
CA ARG A 286 -23.20 -31.80 -8.75
C ARG A 286 -22.18 -31.95 -9.87
N THR A 287 -22.58 -31.57 -11.08
CA THR A 287 -21.71 -31.62 -12.26
C THR A 287 -21.46 -30.20 -12.73
N ASP A 288 -20.27 -29.67 -12.47
CA ASP A 288 -19.81 -28.33 -12.85
C ASP A 288 -18.27 -28.28 -12.83
N PHE A 289 -17.65 -27.09 -12.79
CA PHE A 289 -16.19 -26.95 -12.74
C PHE A 289 -15.54 -27.65 -11.55
N SER A 290 -16.24 -27.86 -10.42
CA SER A 290 -15.70 -28.57 -9.25
C SER A 290 -15.37 -30.04 -9.53
N THR A 291 -16.00 -30.66 -10.55
CA THR A 291 -15.77 -32.06 -10.90
C THR A 291 -14.86 -32.26 -12.11
N TRP A 292 -14.31 -31.17 -12.66
CA TRP A 292 -13.37 -31.23 -13.77
C TRP A 292 -12.00 -31.72 -13.30
N PRO A 293 -11.46 -32.82 -13.86
CA PRO A 293 -10.10 -33.25 -13.55
C PRO A 293 -9.07 -32.30 -14.16
N ALA A 294 -7.89 -32.23 -13.54
CA ALA A 294 -6.74 -31.54 -14.11
C ALA A 294 -6.30 -32.23 -15.42
N ARG A 295 -6.13 -31.46 -16.50
CA ARG A 295 -5.73 -31.93 -17.84
C ARG A 295 -4.58 -31.10 -18.42
N GLY A 296 -3.94 -31.58 -19.48
CA GLY A 296 -2.86 -30.88 -20.20
C GLY A 296 -1.45 -31.32 -19.84
N ASP A 297 -0.52 -31.08 -20.77
CA ASP A 297 0.88 -31.55 -20.75
C ASP A 297 1.75 -30.90 -19.65
N ARG A 298 1.27 -29.82 -19.01
CA ARG A 298 1.97 -29.09 -17.94
C ARG A 298 1.23 -29.16 -16.61
N ALA A 299 0.26 -30.07 -16.46
CA ALA A 299 -0.50 -30.26 -15.23
C ALA A 299 0.40 -30.49 -14.01
N ASP A 300 1.60 -31.03 -14.17
CA ASP A 300 2.52 -31.35 -13.08
C ASP A 300 3.76 -30.42 -13.02
N ASP A 301 3.78 -29.36 -13.83
CA ASP A 301 4.85 -28.35 -13.83
C ASP A 301 4.74 -27.43 -12.59
N ALA A 302 5.30 -27.87 -11.47
CA ALA A 302 5.22 -27.14 -10.21
C ALA A 302 5.82 -25.71 -10.28
N ALA A 303 6.78 -25.46 -11.17
CA ALA A 303 7.36 -24.13 -11.34
C ALA A 303 6.38 -23.18 -12.04
N LEU A 304 5.72 -23.64 -13.11
CA LEU A 304 4.64 -22.92 -13.78
C LEU A 304 3.47 -22.65 -12.82
N LEU A 305 3.00 -23.68 -12.11
CA LEU A 305 1.86 -23.56 -11.21
C LEU A 305 2.14 -22.57 -10.07
N ARG A 306 3.35 -22.60 -9.49
CA ARG A 306 3.77 -21.61 -8.48
C ARG A 306 3.75 -20.19 -9.03
N ARG A 307 4.21 -19.98 -10.26
CA ARG A 307 4.16 -18.65 -10.92
C ARG A 307 2.71 -18.21 -11.14
N ALA A 308 1.85 -19.09 -11.67
CA ALA A 308 0.44 -18.79 -11.89
C ALA A 308 -0.27 -18.37 -10.59
N LEU A 309 -0.05 -19.10 -9.49
CA LEU A 309 -0.59 -18.78 -8.17
C LEU A 309 -0.04 -17.46 -7.61
N ALA A 310 1.27 -17.22 -7.76
CA ALA A 310 1.89 -15.97 -7.32
C ALA A 310 1.34 -14.75 -8.09
N VAL A 311 1.17 -14.87 -9.42
CA VAL A 311 0.59 -13.83 -10.27
C VAL A 311 -0.87 -13.60 -9.94
N TRP A 312 -1.65 -14.66 -9.68
CA TRP A 312 -3.02 -14.50 -9.22
C TRP A 312 -3.07 -13.76 -7.88
N ALA A 313 -2.23 -14.13 -6.93
CA ALA A 313 -2.25 -13.48 -5.62
C ALA A 313 -1.83 -12.01 -5.68
N ARG A 314 -0.81 -11.69 -6.49
CA ARG A 314 -0.24 -10.35 -6.63
C ARG A 314 0.28 -10.14 -8.06
N PRO A 315 -0.56 -9.71 -9.01
CA PRO A 315 -0.14 -9.49 -10.38
C PRO A 315 0.88 -8.34 -10.44
N GLY A 316 2.00 -8.56 -11.16
CA GLY A 316 3.00 -7.53 -11.41
C GLY A 316 2.50 -6.49 -12.41
N ALA A 317 3.16 -5.33 -12.47
CA ALA A 317 2.76 -4.22 -13.35
C ALA A 317 2.79 -4.56 -14.86
N SER A 318 3.54 -5.59 -15.26
CA SER A 318 3.61 -6.09 -16.64
C SER A 318 2.56 -7.15 -16.97
N VAL A 319 1.73 -7.56 -16.00
CA VAL A 319 0.67 -8.56 -16.20
C VAL A 319 -0.61 -7.85 -16.62
N ALA A 320 -1.14 -8.22 -17.79
CA ALA A 320 -2.45 -7.75 -18.22
C ALA A 320 -3.54 -8.44 -17.40
N VAL A 321 -4.26 -7.68 -16.56
CA VAL A 321 -5.36 -8.22 -15.76
C VAL A 321 -6.69 -7.84 -16.37
N SER A 322 -7.55 -8.83 -16.61
CA SER A 322 -8.92 -8.61 -17.08
C SER A 322 -9.91 -9.33 -16.17
N ALA A 323 -11.07 -8.73 -15.94
CA ALA A 323 -12.14 -9.35 -15.18
C ALA A 323 -13.48 -9.11 -15.85
N THR A 324 -14.23 -10.19 -16.02
CA THR A 324 -15.63 -10.14 -16.43
C THR A 324 -16.41 -9.28 -15.42
N PRO A 325 -17.36 -8.42 -15.84
CA PRO A 325 -18.08 -7.52 -14.92
C PRO A 325 -18.63 -8.26 -13.69
N GLY A 326 -18.47 -7.64 -12.51
CA GLY A 326 -18.92 -8.20 -11.23
C GLY A 326 -18.14 -9.43 -10.75
N THR A 327 -16.99 -9.72 -11.35
CA THR A 327 -16.05 -10.74 -10.87
C THR A 327 -15.00 -10.09 -9.97
N PRO A 328 -14.84 -10.54 -8.72
CA PRO A 328 -13.70 -10.11 -7.90
C PRO A 328 -12.39 -10.46 -8.59
N ALA A 329 -11.39 -9.57 -8.55
CA ALA A 329 -10.04 -9.81 -9.08
C ALA A 329 -8.99 -10.07 -7.97
N GLY A 330 -9.45 -10.23 -6.72
CA GLY A 330 -8.59 -10.49 -5.57
C GLY A 330 -7.94 -11.90 -5.59
N PRO A 331 -7.07 -12.19 -4.62
CA PRO A 331 -6.40 -13.49 -4.54
C PRO A 331 -7.39 -14.63 -4.22
N ALA A 332 -6.96 -15.88 -4.36
CA ALA A 332 -7.78 -17.05 -4.02
C ALA A 332 -8.07 -17.11 -2.50
N MET A 333 -9.26 -17.57 -2.11
CA MET A 333 -9.64 -17.67 -0.69
C MET A 333 -9.06 -18.91 0.03
N GLY A 334 -8.38 -19.78 -0.72
CA GLY A 334 -7.77 -21.03 -0.27
C GLY A 334 -7.16 -21.76 -1.46
N PRO A 335 -6.72 -23.02 -1.28
CA PRO A 335 -6.17 -23.82 -2.38
C PRO A 335 -7.17 -23.95 -3.53
N ALA A 336 -6.79 -23.47 -4.71
CA ALA A 336 -7.62 -23.56 -5.91
C ALA A 336 -7.56 -24.97 -6.51
N GLN A 337 -8.57 -25.31 -7.30
CA GLN A 337 -8.59 -26.49 -8.14
C GLN A 337 -7.87 -26.23 -9.46
N LEU A 338 -7.01 -27.16 -9.87
CA LEU A 338 -6.41 -27.15 -11.19
C LEU A 338 -7.37 -27.79 -12.21
N LEU A 339 -7.77 -27.01 -13.21
CA LEU A 339 -8.60 -27.50 -14.32
C LEU A 339 -7.75 -27.90 -15.53
N PHE A 340 -6.74 -27.11 -15.83
CA PHE A 340 -5.86 -27.33 -16.99
C PHE A 340 -4.52 -26.65 -16.81
N ALA A 341 -3.43 -27.27 -17.24
CA ALA A 341 -2.19 -26.57 -17.53
C ALA A 341 -1.52 -27.19 -18.75
N GLY A 342 -1.24 -26.37 -19.76
CA GLY A 342 -0.64 -26.88 -20.98
C GLY A 342 -0.27 -25.83 -22.00
N THR A 343 0.40 -26.29 -23.04
CA THR A 343 0.85 -25.42 -24.14
C THR A 343 -0.27 -25.24 -25.16
N VAL A 344 -0.70 -23.99 -25.38
CA VAL A 344 -1.78 -23.64 -26.32
C VAL A 344 -1.30 -22.49 -27.21
N ASP A 345 -1.25 -22.71 -28.52
CA ASP A 345 -0.61 -21.77 -29.47
C ASP A 345 0.82 -21.44 -29.03
N GLN A 346 1.18 -20.16 -29.01
CA GLN A 346 2.47 -19.63 -28.58
C GLN A 346 2.52 -19.29 -27.08
N ALA A 347 1.53 -19.74 -26.30
CA ALA A 347 1.42 -19.52 -24.87
C ALA A 347 1.40 -20.82 -24.06
N VAL A 348 1.74 -20.71 -22.79
CA VAL A 348 1.47 -21.70 -21.75
C VAL A 348 0.30 -21.18 -20.93
N VAL A 349 -0.77 -21.97 -20.82
CA VAL A 349 -2.04 -21.58 -20.19
C VAL A 349 -2.30 -22.43 -18.97
N VAL A 350 -2.72 -21.81 -17.87
CA VAL A 350 -3.18 -22.47 -16.64
C VAL A 350 -4.60 -21.99 -16.33
N LEU A 351 -5.54 -22.93 -16.14
CA LEU A 351 -6.89 -22.66 -15.69
C LEU A 351 -7.06 -23.17 -14.26
N LEU A 352 -7.49 -22.27 -13.38
CA LEU A 352 -7.72 -22.53 -11.95
C LEU A 352 -9.17 -22.20 -11.59
N TYR A 353 -9.71 -22.85 -10.57
CA TYR A 353 -11.06 -22.63 -10.06
C TYR A 353 -11.06 -22.55 -8.53
N ASP A 354 -11.64 -21.51 -7.94
CA ASP A 354 -11.70 -21.32 -6.47
C ASP A 354 -13.07 -21.62 -5.86
N GLY A 355 -14.00 -22.20 -6.62
CA GLY A 355 -15.38 -22.41 -6.18
C GLY A 355 -16.34 -21.29 -6.58
N LEU A 356 -15.84 -20.09 -6.87
CA LEU A 356 -16.64 -18.92 -7.25
C LEU A 356 -16.36 -18.48 -8.69
N ARG A 357 -15.11 -18.58 -9.13
CA ARG A 357 -14.64 -18.07 -10.42
C ARG A 357 -13.58 -18.97 -11.02
N VAL A 358 -13.49 -18.95 -12.33
CA VAL A 358 -12.38 -19.51 -13.09
C VAL A 358 -11.38 -18.39 -13.36
N VAL A 359 -10.10 -18.71 -13.19
CA VAL A 359 -8.97 -17.83 -13.45
C VAL A 359 -8.08 -18.44 -14.51
N ARG A 360 -7.79 -17.67 -15.56
CA ARG A 360 -6.88 -18.05 -16.63
C ARG A 360 -5.59 -17.26 -16.51
N TYR A 361 -4.49 -17.95 -16.25
CA TYR A 361 -3.15 -17.42 -16.40
C TYR A 361 -2.58 -17.84 -17.76
N ALA A 362 -1.98 -16.92 -18.49
CA ALA A 362 -1.27 -17.23 -19.72
C ALA A 362 0.06 -16.49 -19.79
N GLU A 363 1.15 -17.19 -20.09
CA GLU A 363 2.46 -16.59 -20.37
C GLU A 363 2.96 -17.03 -21.76
N PRO A 364 3.78 -16.25 -22.46
CA PRO A 364 4.41 -16.72 -23.69
C PRO A 364 5.25 -17.97 -23.44
N ARG A 365 5.45 -18.81 -24.47
CA ARG A 365 6.33 -19.98 -24.38
C ARG A 365 7.76 -19.63 -23.96
N ALA A 366 8.24 -18.43 -24.34
CA ALA A 366 9.56 -17.93 -24.03
C ALA A 366 9.46 -16.63 -23.21
N GLY A 367 9.90 -16.69 -21.95
CA GLY A 367 9.84 -15.56 -21.03
C GLY A 367 8.44 -15.31 -20.47
N THR A 368 8.29 -14.24 -19.68
CA THR A 368 7.05 -13.88 -18.98
C THR A 368 6.50 -12.51 -19.37
N ALA A 369 7.17 -11.82 -20.30
CA ALA A 369 6.75 -10.52 -20.79
C ALA A 369 5.47 -10.66 -21.62
N GLY A 370 4.39 -9.98 -21.23
CA GLY A 370 3.07 -10.14 -21.86
C GLY A 370 2.21 -11.24 -21.23
N ALA A 371 2.52 -11.67 -20.01
CA ALA A 371 1.63 -12.54 -19.24
C ALA A 371 0.27 -11.86 -18.99
N ALA A 372 -0.79 -12.66 -18.98
CA ALA A 372 -2.16 -12.22 -18.75
C ALA A 372 -2.83 -13.04 -17.66
N LEU A 373 -3.77 -12.40 -16.96
CA LEU A 373 -4.58 -12.98 -15.91
C LEU A 373 -6.04 -12.57 -16.12
N ASP A 374 -6.89 -13.51 -16.50
CA ASP A 374 -8.30 -13.27 -16.76
C ASP A 374 -9.19 -13.93 -15.71
N PHE A 375 -10.17 -13.17 -15.21
CA PHE A 375 -11.14 -13.62 -14.21
C PHE A 375 -12.55 -13.74 -14.81
N ALA A 376 -13.20 -14.88 -14.59
CA ALA A 376 -14.62 -15.06 -14.92
C ALA A 376 -15.38 -15.70 -13.77
N ARG A 377 -16.43 -15.01 -13.33
CA ARG A 377 -17.40 -15.51 -12.36
C ARG A 377 -18.12 -16.75 -12.90
N THR A 378 -18.28 -17.76 -12.05
CA THR A 378 -18.84 -19.08 -12.38
C THR A 378 -19.62 -19.71 -11.22
N ASP A 379 -20.00 -18.93 -10.21
CA ASP A 379 -20.84 -19.40 -9.11
C ASP A 379 -22.23 -19.80 -9.64
N GLY A 380 -22.77 -20.88 -9.08
CA GLY A 380 -24.02 -21.48 -9.57
C GLY A 380 -23.89 -22.15 -10.94
N ALA A 381 -22.67 -22.43 -11.42
CA ALA A 381 -22.48 -23.22 -12.63
C ALA A 381 -23.12 -24.61 -12.51
N SER A 382 -23.56 -25.14 -13.64
CA SER A 382 -24.14 -26.48 -13.76
C SER A 382 -23.56 -27.18 -14.97
N ALA A 383 -23.93 -28.45 -15.21
CA ALA A 383 -23.44 -29.21 -16.36
C ALA A 383 -23.73 -28.51 -17.70
N GLN A 384 -24.77 -27.66 -17.71
CA GLN A 384 -25.23 -26.92 -18.88
C GLN A 384 -24.41 -25.66 -19.16
N THR A 385 -23.88 -25.00 -18.13
CA THR A 385 -23.11 -23.75 -18.25
C THR A 385 -21.60 -23.95 -18.04
N ALA A 386 -21.19 -25.07 -17.45
CA ALA A 386 -19.79 -25.50 -17.31
C ALA A 386 -19.39 -26.48 -18.43
N ALA A 387 -19.77 -26.20 -19.69
CA ALA A 387 -19.56 -27.12 -20.80
C ALA A 387 -18.21 -26.90 -21.52
N ALA A 388 -17.65 -25.68 -21.46
CA ALA A 388 -16.34 -25.35 -22.02
C ALA A 388 -15.74 -24.08 -21.39
N LEU A 389 -14.43 -23.89 -21.56
CA LEU A 389 -13.67 -22.69 -21.20
C LEU A 389 -12.77 -22.28 -22.36
N VAL A 390 -12.56 -20.97 -22.54
CA VAL A 390 -11.64 -20.45 -23.57
C VAL A 390 -10.20 -20.59 -23.10
N LEU A 391 -9.34 -21.17 -23.94
CA LEU A 391 -7.91 -21.31 -23.66
C LEU A 391 -7.07 -20.20 -24.31
N SER A 392 -7.38 -19.85 -25.55
CA SER A 392 -6.63 -18.84 -26.31
C SER A 392 -7.52 -18.15 -27.34
N ARG A 393 -7.13 -16.91 -27.65
CA ARG A 393 -7.63 -16.14 -28.80
C ARG A 393 -6.44 -15.60 -29.57
N VAL A 394 -6.27 -16.05 -30.80
CA VAL A 394 -5.13 -15.69 -31.65
C VAL A 394 -5.62 -15.58 -33.09
N ASP A 395 -5.29 -14.48 -33.76
CA ASP A 395 -5.57 -14.24 -35.19
C ASP A 395 -7.04 -14.49 -35.58
N GLY A 396 -7.98 -14.03 -34.75
CA GLY A 396 -9.41 -14.23 -34.97
C GLY A 396 -9.90 -15.66 -34.72
N ASN A 397 -9.08 -16.55 -34.18
CA ASN A 397 -9.46 -17.91 -33.79
C ASN A 397 -9.53 -18.07 -32.27
N VAL A 398 -10.33 -19.03 -31.82
CA VAL A 398 -10.51 -19.42 -30.42
C VAL A 398 -10.22 -20.90 -30.26
N ARG A 399 -9.57 -21.29 -29.17
CA ARG A 399 -9.53 -22.69 -28.72
C ARG A 399 -10.25 -22.82 -27.39
N TYR A 400 -10.93 -23.95 -27.23
CA TYR A 400 -11.71 -24.25 -26.04
C TYR A 400 -11.18 -25.51 -25.37
N LEU A 401 -11.28 -25.55 -24.05
CA LEU A 401 -11.23 -26.75 -23.25
C LEU A 401 -12.67 -27.19 -22.98
N THR A 402 -13.05 -28.39 -23.40
CA THR A 402 -14.39 -28.93 -23.14
C THR A 402 -14.48 -29.62 -21.79
N ALA A 403 -15.69 -29.72 -21.26
CA ALA A 403 -15.97 -30.49 -20.05
C ALA A 403 -15.68 -31.99 -20.26
N PRO A 404 -15.37 -32.75 -19.18
CA PRO A 404 -14.99 -34.17 -19.28
C PRO A 404 -16.13 -35.10 -19.72
N TRP A 405 -17.39 -34.66 -19.63
CA TRP A 405 -18.57 -35.40 -20.10
C TRP A 405 -18.94 -35.11 -21.56
N VAL A 406 -18.24 -34.18 -22.22
CA VAL A 406 -18.45 -33.90 -23.65
C VAL A 406 -17.82 -35.02 -24.47
N THR A 407 -18.62 -35.69 -25.28
CA THR A 407 -18.21 -36.83 -26.11
C THR A 407 -18.04 -36.45 -27.58
N ALA A 408 -18.70 -35.39 -28.04
CA ALA A 408 -18.53 -34.85 -29.40
C ALA A 408 -18.61 -33.33 -29.41
N VAL A 409 -17.84 -32.73 -30.31
CA VAL A 409 -17.79 -31.29 -30.56
C VAL A 409 -17.99 -31.06 -32.04
N ALA A 410 -18.83 -30.11 -32.42
CA ALA A 410 -18.99 -29.69 -33.79
C ALA A 410 -19.15 -28.17 -33.91
N LEU A 411 -18.70 -27.61 -35.03
CA LEU A 411 -18.84 -26.20 -35.37
C LEU A 411 -20.13 -25.99 -36.17
N ARG A 412 -20.91 -24.97 -35.84
CA ARG A 412 -22.11 -24.59 -36.57
C ARG A 412 -22.13 -23.09 -36.85
N ASP A 413 -22.39 -22.70 -38.08
CA ASP A 413 -22.73 -21.31 -38.43
C ASP A 413 -24.22 -21.08 -38.21
N LEU A 414 -24.58 -20.20 -37.27
CA LEU A 414 -25.98 -19.88 -36.97
C LEU A 414 -26.69 -19.18 -38.12
N LEU A 415 -25.96 -18.48 -39.00
CA LEU A 415 -26.57 -17.83 -40.17
C LEU A 415 -26.89 -18.81 -41.30
N LYS A 416 -26.47 -20.07 -41.16
CA LYS A 416 -26.71 -21.14 -42.12
C LYS A 416 -27.42 -22.32 -41.45
N PRO A 417 -28.68 -22.13 -41.00
CA PRO A 417 -29.39 -23.12 -40.19
C PRO A 417 -29.63 -24.46 -40.92
N GLY A 418 -29.67 -24.45 -42.25
CA GLY A 418 -29.83 -25.64 -43.08
C GLY A 418 -28.53 -26.43 -43.33
N GLU A 419 -27.36 -25.86 -43.03
CA GLU A 419 -26.09 -26.59 -43.11
C GLU A 419 -25.90 -27.46 -41.86
N GLY A 420 -25.39 -28.68 -42.04
CA GLY A 420 -25.04 -29.57 -40.94
C GLY A 420 -23.82 -29.06 -40.16
N PRO A 421 -23.68 -29.42 -38.88
CA PRO A 421 -22.52 -28.99 -38.09
C PRO A 421 -21.28 -29.78 -38.54
N THR A 422 -20.12 -29.12 -38.55
CA THR A 422 -18.84 -29.74 -38.93
C THR A 422 -18.16 -30.32 -37.69
N ALA A 423 -17.95 -31.63 -37.65
CA ALA A 423 -17.32 -32.29 -36.50
C ALA A 423 -15.88 -31.79 -36.27
N LEU A 424 -15.54 -31.54 -35.00
CA LEU A 424 -14.21 -31.12 -34.56
C LEU A 424 -13.57 -32.24 -33.75
N LYS A 425 -12.33 -32.62 -34.12
CA LYS A 425 -11.56 -33.60 -33.36
C LYS A 425 -10.84 -32.93 -32.20
N THR A 426 -11.25 -33.24 -30.97
CA THR A 426 -10.56 -32.76 -29.76
C THR A 426 -9.29 -33.56 -29.48
N THR A 427 -8.35 -32.95 -28.75
CA THR A 427 -7.21 -33.67 -28.17
C THR A 427 -7.69 -34.60 -27.05
N PRO A 428 -6.85 -35.55 -26.58
CA PRO A 428 -7.16 -36.37 -25.41
C PRO A 428 -7.51 -35.56 -24.15
N ASP A 429 -6.95 -34.35 -24.02
CA ASP A 429 -7.26 -33.41 -22.93
C ASP A 429 -8.58 -32.63 -23.11
N GLY A 430 -9.30 -32.83 -24.21
CA GLY A 430 -10.54 -32.11 -24.52
C GLY A 430 -10.32 -30.73 -25.12
N VAL A 431 -9.15 -30.46 -25.72
CA VAL A 431 -8.86 -29.19 -26.39
C VAL A 431 -9.35 -29.22 -27.83
N THR A 432 -10.08 -28.20 -28.27
CA THR A 432 -10.55 -28.09 -29.66
C THR A 432 -9.42 -27.67 -30.61
N PRO A 433 -9.53 -27.96 -31.92
CA PRO A 433 -8.75 -27.23 -32.93
C PRO A 433 -9.07 -25.72 -32.85
N PRO A 434 -8.26 -24.85 -33.49
CA PRO A 434 -8.64 -23.45 -33.64
C PRO A 434 -9.96 -23.33 -34.40
N VAL A 435 -10.87 -22.53 -33.85
CA VAL A 435 -12.20 -22.25 -34.41
C VAL A 435 -12.30 -20.76 -34.67
N VAL A 436 -12.80 -20.38 -35.85
CA VAL A 436 -12.99 -18.97 -36.20
C VAL A 436 -13.96 -18.32 -35.22
N SER A 437 -13.52 -17.24 -34.57
CA SER A 437 -14.30 -16.46 -33.60
C SER A 437 -15.59 -15.95 -34.24
N PRO A 438 -16.67 -15.76 -33.47
CA PRO A 438 -17.88 -15.14 -33.99
C PRO A 438 -17.62 -13.71 -34.48
N ALA A 439 -18.11 -13.39 -35.69
CA ALA A 439 -18.02 -12.07 -36.32
C ALA A 439 -16.61 -11.39 -36.28
N PRO A 440 -15.57 -12.00 -36.87
CA PRO A 440 -14.20 -11.53 -36.72
C PRO A 440 -13.89 -10.21 -37.45
N ALA A 441 -14.69 -9.85 -38.46
CA ALA A 441 -14.46 -8.68 -39.35
C ALA A 441 -15.48 -7.54 -39.19
N GLY A 442 -16.29 -7.55 -38.12
CA GLY A 442 -17.32 -6.52 -37.86
C GLY A 442 -18.58 -6.61 -38.75
N THR A 443 -18.51 -7.22 -39.93
CA THR A 443 -19.69 -7.59 -40.73
C THR A 443 -20.22 -8.96 -40.29
N CYS A 444 -21.51 -9.05 -39.97
CA CYS A 444 -22.14 -10.31 -39.55
C CYS A 444 -22.55 -11.17 -40.76
N SER A 445 -21.57 -11.73 -41.46
CA SER A 445 -21.78 -12.68 -42.57
C SER A 445 -21.75 -14.15 -42.13
N SER A 446 -21.23 -14.42 -40.92
CA SER A 446 -21.24 -15.72 -40.26
C SER A 446 -21.26 -15.54 -38.75
N TRP A 447 -21.89 -16.46 -38.03
CA TRP A 447 -21.81 -16.51 -36.56
C TRP A 447 -21.59 -17.94 -36.09
N ASN A 448 -20.35 -18.25 -35.72
CA ASN A 448 -19.96 -19.60 -35.32
C ASN A 448 -20.33 -19.90 -33.85
N ALA A 449 -20.99 -21.03 -33.63
CA ALA A 449 -21.29 -21.61 -32.33
C ALA A 449 -20.73 -23.04 -32.26
N LEU A 450 -20.39 -23.52 -31.06
CA LEU A 450 -20.05 -24.92 -30.84
C LEU A 450 -21.28 -25.70 -30.40
N ALA A 451 -21.54 -26.82 -31.07
CA ALA A 451 -22.42 -27.87 -30.60
C ALA A 451 -21.61 -28.86 -29.75
N LEU A 452 -21.95 -28.94 -28.47
CA LEU A 452 -21.33 -29.85 -27.50
C LEU A 452 -22.32 -30.95 -27.16
N THR A 453 -22.00 -32.18 -27.53
CA THR A 453 -22.79 -33.36 -27.19
C THR A 453 -22.23 -34.03 -25.95
N GLY A 454 -23.07 -34.26 -24.95
CA GLY A 454 -22.72 -34.87 -23.67
C GLY A 454 -23.94 -34.99 -22.76
N ASP A 455 -23.95 -36.00 -21.87
CA ASP A 455 -25.07 -36.28 -20.95
C ASP A 455 -26.43 -36.43 -21.65
N GLY A 456 -26.45 -37.09 -22.81
CA GLY A 456 -27.68 -37.34 -23.58
C GLY A 456 -28.27 -36.13 -24.29
N ALA A 457 -27.62 -34.97 -24.25
CA ALA A 457 -28.09 -33.74 -24.90
C ALA A 457 -27.00 -33.09 -25.77
N THR A 458 -27.41 -32.28 -26.74
CA THR A 458 -26.51 -31.43 -27.53
C THR A 458 -26.82 -29.97 -27.22
N ARG A 459 -25.81 -29.23 -26.76
CA ARG A 459 -25.95 -27.84 -26.32
C ARG A 459 -25.19 -26.94 -27.27
N LEU A 460 -25.81 -25.85 -27.71
CA LEU A 460 -25.10 -24.80 -28.44
C LEU A 460 -24.49 -23.82 -27.45
N ILE A 461 -23.20 -23.51 -27.64
CA ILE A 461 -22.51 -22.44 -26.93
C ILE A 461 -21.92 -21.46 -27.95
N THR A 462 -21.87 -20.20 -27.58
CA THR A 462 -21.23 -19.16 -28.38
C THR A 462 -20.25 -18.38 -27.55
N ASP A 463 -19.23 -17.92 -28.22
CA ASP A 463 -18.27 -17.00 -27.63
C ASP A 463 -18.77 -15.55 -27.69
N LEU A 464 -18.81 -14.89 -26.53
CA LEU A 464 -19.18 -13.49 -26.38
C LEU A 464 -18.02 -12.60 -25.90
N GLY A 465 -16.77 -13.04 -26.13
CA GLY A 465 -15.55 -12.29 -25.79
C GLY A 465 -15.04 -12.53 -24.36
N GLU A 466 -15.52 -13.57 -23.69
CA GLU A 466 -15.23 -13.85 -22.28
C GLU A 466 -14.53 -15.20 -22.13
N LEU A 467 -14.08 -15.53 -20.91
CA LEU A 467 -13.46 -16.81 -20.61
C LEU A 467 -14.48 -17.96 -20.63
N THR A 468 -15.70 -17.68 -20.19
CA THR A 468 -16.83 -18.60 -20.20
C THR A 468 -17.71 -18.30 -21.43
N PRO A 469 -17.91 -19.27 -22.35
CA PRO A 469 -18.84 -19.10 -23.44
C PRO A 469 -20.30 -19.17 -22.93
N ALA A 470 -21.20 -18.48 -23.63
CA ALA A 470 -22.63 -18.45 -23.27
C ALA A 470 -23.38 -19.60 -23.96
N ARG A 471 -24.23 -20.31 -23.21
CA ARG A 471 -25.15 -21.29 -23.80
C ARG A 471 -26.29 -20.59 -24.53
N LEU A 472 -26.64 -21.10 -25.71
CA LEU A 472 -27.79 -20.64 -26.48
C LEU A 472 -28.97 -21.59 -26.25
N THR A 473 -30.12 -21.03 -25.92
CA THR A 473 -31.37 -21.77 -25.71
C THR A 473 -32.51 -21.15 -26.50
N SER A 474 -33.61 -21.87 -26.57
CA SER A 474 -34.85 -21.41 -27.19
C SER A 474 -36.06 -21.81 -26.35
N GLY A 475 -37.16 -21.07 -26.48
CA GLY A 475 -38.42 -21.40 -25.82
C GLY A 475 -38.91 -20.32 -24.87
N ALA A 476 -40.11 -20.55 -24.32
CA ALA A 476 -40.73 -19.61 -23.38
C ALA A 476 -39.92 -19.55 -22.08
N PRO A 477 -39.95 -18.42 -21.35
CA PRO A 477 -39.21 -18.30 -20.11
C PRO A 477 -39.68 -19.31 -19.07
N GLY A 478 -38.73 -20.03 -18.45
CA GLY A 478 -38.99 -21.16 -17.54
C GLY A 478 -39.25 -22.51 -18.22
N ALA A 479 -39.28 -22.55 -19.56
CA ALA A 479 -39.41 -23.76 -20.37
C ALA A 479 -38.38 -23.75 -21.51
N GLU A 480 -37.18 -23.23 -21.23
CA GLU A 480 -36.08 -23.16 -22.18
C GLU A 480 -35.55 -24.56 -22.50
N ARG A 481 -35.19 -24.77 -23.77
CA ARG A 481 -34.64 -26.02 -24.29
C ARG A 481 -33.39 -25.77 -25.12
N ASP A 482 -32.63 -26.83 -25.34
CA ASP A 482 -31.46 -26.80 -26.22
C ASP A 482 -31.88 -26.57 -27.68
N VAL A 483 -31.06 -25.81 -28.40
CA VAL A 483 -31.28 -25.47 -29.81
C VAL A 483 -30.84 -26.65 -30.68
N THR A 484 -31.76 -27.57 -30.96
CA THR A 484 -31.48 -28.76 -31.78
C THR A 484 -32.37 -28.85 -33.00
N GLU A 485 -33.56 -28.24 -32.96
CA GLU A 485 -34.55 -28.34 -34.02
C GLU A 485 -34.38 -27.27 -35.09
N ALA A 486 -34.76 -27.60 -36.33
CA ALA A 486 -34.65 -26.72 -37.48
C ALA A 486 -35.39 -25.37 -37.29
N ALA A 487 -36.52 -25.37 -36.57
CA ALA A 487 -37.26 -24.15 -36.27
C ALA A 487 -36.47 -23.19 -35.35
N GLU A 488 -35.77 -23.73 -34.35
CA GLU A 488 -35.00 -22.94 -33.39
C GLU A 488 -33.73 -22.38 -34.02
N LEU A 489 -33.06 -23.20 -34.82
CA LEU A 489 -31.94 -22.77 -35.67
C LEU A 489 -32.40 -21.68 -36.65
N GLY A 490 -33.60 -21.84 -37.22
CA GLY A 490 -34.25 -20.84 -38.06
C GLY A 490 -34.41 -19.51 -37.35
N ASP A 491 -34.95 -19.50 -36.13
CA ASP A 491 -35.10 -18.28 -35.32
C ASP A 491 -33.72 -17.66 -35.02
N TRP A 492 -32.76 -18.45 -34.52
CA TRP A 492 -31.39 -17.99 -34.23
C TRP A 492 -30.68 -17.37 -35.45
N SER A 493 -30.89 -17.92 -36.66
CA SER A 493 -30.31 -17.37 -37.88
C SER A 493 -30.73 -15.93 -38.18
N ARG A 494 -31.88 -15.49 -37.66
CA ARG A 494 -32.42 -14.13 -37.87
C ARG A 494 -31.94 -13.13 -36.83
N ILE A 495 -31.45 -13.60 -35.69
CA ILE A 495 -31.09 -12.77 -34.53
C ILE A 495 -29.62 -12.89 -34.11
N ALA A 496 -28.86 -13.85 -34.64
CA ALA A 496 -27.46 -14.07 -34.25
C ALA A 496 -26.59 -12.81 -34.43
N CYS A 497 -26.89 -11.97 -35.43
CA CYS A 497 -26.19 -10.70 -35.64
C CYS A 497 -26.46 -9.61 -34.60
N LEU A 498 -27.38 -9.85 -33.65
CA LEU A 498 -27.62 -8.98 -32.50
C LEU A 498 -26.78 -9.38 -31.28
N LEU A 499 -26.19 -10.59 -31.26
CA LEU A 499 -25.34 -11.06 -30.17
C LEU A 499 -24.14 -10.15 -29.82
N PRO A 500 -23.53 -9.37 -30.74
CA PRO A 500 -22.52 -8.38 -30.39
C PRO A 500 -22.94 -7.40 -29.29
N SER A 501 -24.23 -7.08 -29.19
CA SER A 501 -24.76 -6.11 -28.21
C SER A 501 -24.80 -6.63 -26.76
N VAL A 502 -24.51 -7.91 -26.55
CA VAL A 502 -24.43 -8.55 -25.22
C VAL A 502 -23.04 -9.13 -24.93
N ARG A 503 -22.02 -8.78 -25.74
CA ARG A 503 -20.64 -9.21 -25.53
C ARG A 503 -20.00 -8.57 -24.30
N SER A 504 -19.10 -9.30 -23.64
CA SER A 504 -18.31 -8.81 -22.50
C SER A 504 -19.13 -8.32 -21.29
N HIS A 505 -20.26 -8.97 -21.01
CA HIS A 505 -21.17 -8.63 -19.91
C HIS A 505 -21.37 -9.73 -18.85
N GLY A 506 -20.55 -10.77 -18.87
CA GLY A 506 -20.61 -11.93 -17.99
C GLY A 506 -21.79 -12.83 -18.29
N VAL A 507 -22.06 -13.08 -19.57
CA VAL A 507 -23.26 -13.78 -20.01
C VAL A 507 -23.07 -15.29 -19.90
N ARG A 508 -23.92 -15.95 -19.12
CA ARG A 508 -23.93 -17.41 -18.95
C ARG A 508 -24.85 -18.12 -19.93
N THR A 509 -25.98 -17.50 -20.27
CA THR A 509 -26.97 -18.05 -21.20
C THR A 509 -27.62 -16.93 -22.01
N VAL A 510 -28.01 -17.22 -23.25
CA VAL A 510 -28.87 -16.36 -24.06
C VAL A 510 -30.05 -17.19 -24.55
N ASN A 511 -31.25 -16.84 -24.13
CA ASN A 511 -32.48 -17.49 -24.57
C ASN A 511 -33.15 -16.69 -25.70
N ALA A 512 -33.68 -17.38 -26.71
CA ALA A 512 -34.50 -16.80 -27.76
C ALA A 512 -35.95 -17.32 -27.68
N TRP A 513 -36.91 -16.39 -27.55
CA TRP A 513 -38.32 -16.70 -27.41
C TRP A 513 -39.18 -15.98 -28.45
N THR A 514 -39.77 -16.72 -29.37
CA THR A 514 -40.82 -16.21 -30.27
C THR A 514 -42.14 -16.07 -29.49
N TYR A 515 -42.44 -14.86 -29.02
CA TYR A 515 -43.55 -14.60 -28.10
C TYR A 515 -44.88 -14.24 -28.81
N ALA A 516 -44.81 -13.80 -30.08
CA ALA A 516 -46.00 -13.55 -30.89
C ALA A 516 -45.72 -13.71 -32.39
N LYS A 517 -46.76 -14.07 -33.15
CA LYS A 517 -46.79 -13.97 -34.63
C LYS A 517 -47.91 -13.03 -35.01
N GLN A 518 -47.68 -12.06 -35.89
CA GLN A 518 -48.65 -11.00 -36.16
C GLN A 518 -48.91 -10.86 -37.67
N PRO A 519 -50.15 -11.07 -38.13
CA PRO A 519 -50.56 -10.66 -39.46
C PRO A 519 -50.38 -9.15 -39.62
N LEU A 520 -49.68 -8.75 -40.67
CA LEU A 520 -49.48 -7.34 -41.00
C LEU A 520 -50.63 -6.81 -41.85
N PRO A 521 -50.97 -5.52 -41.72
CA PRO A 521 -51.99 -4.87 -42.55
C PRO A 521 -51.72 -5.05 -44.06
N GLU A 522 -52.79 -4.88 -44.85
CA GLU A 522 -52.71 -4.85 -46.32
C GLU A 522 -52.13 -6.14 -46.94
N GLY A 523 -52.36 -7.29 -46.30
CA GLY A 523 -51.80 -8.56 -46.77
C GLY A 523 -50.27 -8.61 -46.72
N GLY A 524 -49.64 -7.82 -45.83
CA GLY A 524 -48.19 -7.70 -45.69
C GLY A 524 -47.47 -8.96 -45.20
N GLY A 525 -48.17 -10.09 -45.02
CA GLY A 525 -47.66 -11.34 -44.49
C GLY A 525 -47.76 -11.43 -42.95
N THR A 526 -47.09 -12.42 -42.36
CA THR A 526 -47.07 -12.63 -40.90
C THR A 526 -45.69 -12.37 -40.34
N ALA A 527 -45.54 -11.31 -39.57
CA ALA A 527 -44.32 -11.01 -38.84
C ALA A 527 -44.18 -11.93 -37.62
N ALA A 528 -42.95 -12.13 -37.16
CA ALA A 528 -42.67 -12.76 -35.87
C ALA A 528 -42.07 -11.73 -34.91
N TRP A 529 -42.44 -11.86 -33.64
CA TRP A 529 -41.87 -11.10 -32.55
C TRP A 529 -41.07 -12.03 -31.66
N LEU A 530 -39.80 -11.72 -31.51
CA LEU A 530 -38.86 -12.47 -30.71
C LEU A 530 -38.44 -11.63 -29.52
N CYS A 531 -38.08 -12.32 -28.44
CA CYS A 531 -37.37 -11.71 -27.35
C CYS A 531 -36.13 -12.53 -27.03
N THR A 532 -34.99 -11.85 -26.92
CA THR A 532 -33.75 -12.45 -26.45
C THR A 532 -33.41 -11.95 -25.06
N ARG A 533 -33.13 -12.88 -24.14
CA ARG A 533 -32.67 -12.57 -22.79
C ARG A 533 -31.27 -13.14 -22.59
N ALA A 534 -30.29 -12.26 -22.39
CA ALA A 534 -28.94 -12.61 -22.00
C ALA A 534 -28.82 -12.54 -20.47
N GLU A 535 -28.73 -13.72 -19.85
CA GLU A 535 -28.55 -13.89 -18.42
C GLU A 535 -27.09 -13.82 -18.05
N THR A 536 -26.80 -13.03 -17.01
CA THR A 536 -25.45 -12.84 -16.51
C THR A 536 -25.17 -13.76 -15.32
N TRP A 537 -23.89 -14.04 -15.06
CA TRP A 537 -23.45 -14.70 -13.83
C TRP A 537 -23.80 -13.90 -12.56
N GLN A 538 -23.94 -12.57 -12.67
CA GLN A 538 -24.37 -11.72 -11.56
C GLN A 538 -25.87 -11.82 -11.26
N GLY A 539 -26.69 -12.15 -12.28
CA GLY A 539 -28.15 -12.28 -12.18
C GLY A 539 -28.95 -10.97 -12.06
N ALA A 540 -28.29 -9.82 -11.89
CA ALA A 540 -28.95 -8.51 -11.76
C ALA A 540 -28.70 -7.57 -12.97
N ALA A 541 -27.77 -7.92 -13.86
CA ALA A 541 -27.37 -7.10 -15.01
C ALA A 541 -27.80 -7.71 -16.35
N ASP A 542 -28.90 -8.45 -16.33
CA ASP A 542 -29.39 -9.17 -17.51
C ASP A 542 -29.85 -8.20 -18.60
N ARG A 543 -29.60 -8.56 -19.86
CA ARG A 543 -29.92 -7.73 -21.02
C ARG A 543 -31.04 -8.36 -21.80
N VAL A 544 -32.08 -7.59 -22.09
CA VAL A 544 -33.28 -8.05 -22.79
C VAL A 544 -33.46 -7.22 -24.04
N GLN A 545 -33.83 -7.88 -25.14
CA GLN A 545 -34.15 -7.22 -26.40
C GLN A 545 -35.40 -7.85 -26.98
N ALA A 546 -36.31 -7.01 -27.46
CA ALA A 546 -37.43 -7.43 -28.28
C ALA A 546 -37.10 -7.13 -29.75
N GLN A 547 -37.37 -8.09 -30.63
CA GLN A 547 -37.10 -7.99 -32.06
C GLN A 547 -38.36 -8.18 -32.88
N PHE A 548 -38.42 -7.47 -34.01
CA PHE A 548 -39.43 -7.61 -35.03
C PHE A 548 -38.82 -8.23 -36.29
N LEU A 549 -39.29 -9.42 -36.65
CA LEU A 549 -38.92 -10.11 -37.89
C LEU A 549 -40.04 -9.90 -38.91
N ALA A 550 -39.80 -9.01 -39.87
CA ALA A 550 -40.72 -8.78 -40.97
C ALA A 550 -40.79 -9.99 -41.92
N PRO A 551 -41.93 -10.22 -42.59
CA PRO A 551 -42.08 -11.31 -43.56
C PRO A 551 -41.02 -11.26 -44.66
N GLY A 552 -40.28 -12.36 -44.83
CA GLY A 552 -39.22 -12.47 -45.84
C GLY A 552 -37.92 -11.72 -45.51
N ALA A 553 -37.83 -11.05 -44.36
CA ALA A 553 -36.60 -10.37 -43.96
C ALA A 553 -35.48 -11.38 -43.63
N SER A 554 -34.24 -11.02 -43.98
CA SER A 554 -33.07 -11.85 -43.71
C SER A 554 -32.68 -11.85 -42.22
N ALA A 555 -32.94 -10.73 -41.52
CA ALA A 555 -32.63 -10.52 -40.11
C ALA A 555 -33.76 -9.76 -39.41
N ALA A 556 -33.87 -9.93 -38.10
CA ALA A 556 -34.82 -9.21 -37.26
C ALA A 556 -34.30 -7.80 -36.91
N ALA A 557 -35.21 -6.82 -36.88
CA ALA A 557 -34.92 -5.47 -36.41
C ALA A 557 -35.08 -5.39 -34.88
N GLN A 558 -34.20 -4.68 -34.19
CA GLN A 558 -34.35 -4.40 -32.76
C GLN A 558 -35.51 -3.41 -32.57
N ALA A 559 -36.54 -3.83 -31.83
CA ALA A 559 -37.72 -3.02 -31.54
C ALA A 559 -37.62 -2.31 -30.18
N ALA A 560 -37.05 -2.99 -29.19
CA ALA A 560 -36.80 -2.44 -27.86
C ALA A 560 -35.64 -3.17 -27.18
N ARG A 561 -35.04 -2.52 -26.19
CA ARG A 561 -34.01 -3.10 -25.33
C ARG A 561 -34.18 -2.61 -23.89
N ALA A 562 -33.72 -3.40 -22.94
CA ALA A 562 -33.72 -3.07 -21.52
C ALA A 562 -32.55 -3.77 -20.83
N GLU A 563 -32.11 -3.22 -19.70
CA GLU A 563 -31.03 -3.78 -18.87
C GLU A 563 -31.50 -3.86 -17.41
N GLY A 564 -31.09 -4.91 -16.69
CA GLY A 564 -31.44 -5.10 -15.27
C GLY A 564 -32.93 -5.35 -15.02
N THR A 565 -33.65 -5.88 -16.01
CA THR A 565 -35.09 -6.15 -15.94
C THR A 565 -35.41 -7.66 -15.83
N PRO A 566 -36.46 -8.05 -15.09
CA PRO A 566 -36.94 -9.43 -15.07
C PRO A 566 -37.72 -9.82 -16.34
N ALA A 567 -38.07 -8.85 -17.20
CA ALA A 567 -38.85 -9.06 -18.41
C ALA A 567 -38.25 -10.17 -19.28
N CYS A 568 -39.12 -10.90 -19.99
CA CYS A 568 -38.71 -12.01 -20.85
C CYS A 568 -37.94 -13.14 -20.12
N GLY A 569 -37.99 -13.15 -18.78
CA GLY A 569 -37.39 -14.16 -17.91
C GLY A 569 -38.46 -14.90 -17.12
N SER A 570 -38.05 -15.95 -16.40
CA SER A 570 -38.97 -16.77 -15.60
C SER A 570 -39.72 -15.98 -14.51
N ARG A 571 -39.14 -14.88 -14.02
CA ARG A 571 -39.75 -13.98 -13.03
C ARG A 571 -40.84 -13.08 -13.62
N GLU A 572 -40.65 -12.64 -14.85
CA GLU A 572 -41.61 -11.81 -15.57
C GLU A 572 -41.67 -12.28 -17.03
N PRO A 573 -42.41 -13.36 -17.32
CA PRO A 573 -42.44 -14.00 -18.64
C PRO A 573 -43.31 -13.22 -19.63
N ARG A 574 -43.25 -11.89 -19.59
CA ARG A 574 -44.02 -10.98 -20.43
C ARG A 574 -43.12 -9.94 -21.08
N VAL A 575 -43.52 -9.51 -22.27
CA VAL A 575 -42.83 -8.50 -23.07
C VAL A 575 -43.84 -7.81 -23.98
N LEU A 576 -43.67 -6.50 -24.20
CA LEU A 576 -44.44 -5.70 -25.15
C LEU A 576 -43.46 -4.78 -25.89
N ALA A 577 -43.49 -4.82 -27.22
CA ALA A 577 -42.69 -3.95 -28.06
C ALA A 577 -43.47 -3.56 -29.32
N GLY A 578 -42.99 -2.52 -29.99
CA GLY A 578 -43.57 -2.04 -31.24
C GLY A 578 -42.54 -1.40 -32.15
N VAL A 579 -42.87 -1.34 -33.44
CA VAL A 579 -42.06 -0.73 -34.49
C VAL A 579 -42.96 0.14 -35.36
N LEU A 580 -42.33 1.11 -36.04
CA LEU A 580 -42.95 1.78 -37.17
C LEU A 580 -42.64 0.97 -38.44
N TRP A 581 -43.67 0.41 -39.06
CA TRP A 581 -43.56 -0.44 -40.24
C TRP A 581 -44.21 0.22 -41.45
N LYS A 582 -43.55 0.13 -42.61
CA LYS A 582 -44.07 0.62 -43.89
C LYS A 582 -44.60 -0.54 -44.71
N SER A 583 -45.86 -0.45 -45.14
CA SER A 583 -46.46 -1.42 -46.04
C SER A 583 -45.86 -1.33 -47.45
N ARG A 584 -46.10 -2.36 -48.26
CA ARG A 584 -45.71 -2.35 -49.69
C ARG A 584 -46.43 -1.26 -50.49
N ALA A 585 -47.64 -0.88 -50.08
CA ALA A 585 -48.38 0.24 -50.66
C ALA A 585 -47.90 1.62 -50.15
N GLY A 586 -46.85 1.65 -49.32
CA GLY A 586 -46.22 2.87 -48.83
C GLY A 586 -46.88 3.51 -47.61
N GLN A 587 -47.87 2.85 -47.01
CA GLN A 587 -48.57 3.34 -45.82
C GLN A 587 -47.79 2.99 -44.55
N TRP A 588 -47.75 3.91 -43.59
CA TRP A 588 -47.07 3.71 -42.32
C TRP A 588 -48.02 3.23 -41.24
N TYR A 589 -47.55 2.28 -40.44
CA TYR A 589 -48.28 1.68 -39.34
C TYR A 589 -47.39 1.61 -38.11
N VAL A 590 -47.96 1.90 -36.94
CA VAL A 590 -47.42 1.39 -35.67
C VAL A 590 -47.91 -0.04 -35.52
N VAL A 591 -46.97 -0.97 -35.49
CA VAL A 591 -47.21 -2.39 -35.31
C VAL A 591 -46.59 -2.78 -33.97
N ALA A 592 -47.40 -3.31 -33.05
CA ALA A 592 -46.94 -3.73 -31.73
C ALA A 592 -47.52 -5.09 -31.36
N ALA A 593 -46.76 -5.86 -30.59
CA ALA A 593 -47.23 -7.10 -30.00
C ALA A 593 -46.70 -7.28 -28.58
N GLY A 594 -47.60 -7.76 -27.73
CA GLY A 594 -47.30 -8.32 -26.42
C GLY A 594 -47.25 -9.85 -26.46
N SER A 595 -46.62 -10.46 -25.46
CA SER A 595 -46.74 -11.89 -25.19
C SER A 595 -48.17 -12.31 -24.83
N ALA A 596 -48.43 -13.62 -24.71
CA ALA A 596 -49.79 -14.16 -24.52
C ALA A 596 -50.54 -13.64 -23.27
N GLN A 597 -49.82 -13.08 -22.30
CA GLN A 597 -50.38 -12.51 -21.07
C GLN A 597 -51.09 -11.17 -21.30
N PHE A 598 -50.91 -10.51 -22.46
CA PHE A 598 -51.57 -9.25 -22.78
C PHE A 598 -52.98 -9.49 -23.34
N ALA A 599 -53.98 -8.97 -22.64
CA ALA A 599 -55.39 -9.00 -23.05
C ALA A 599 -55.77 -7.83 -23.97
N SER A 600 -55.06 -6.70 -23.89
CA SER A 600 -55.19 -5.60 -24.84
C SER A 600 -53.88 -4.81 -24.96
N VAL A 601 -53.68 -4.16 -26.11
CA VAL A 601 -52.54 -3.29 -26.40
C VAL A 601 -53.06 -1.96 -26.93
N SER A 602 -52.47 -0.86 -26.46
CA SER A 602 -52.79 0.49 -26.92
C SER A 602 -51.52 1.27 -27.30
N ALA A 603 -51.72 2.18 -28.25
CA ALA A 603 -50.74 3.13 -28.76
C ALA A 603 -51.29 4.55 -28.59
N SER A 604 -50.48 5.45 -28.06
CA SER A 604 -50.81 6.87 -27.97
C SER A 604 -49.58 7.75 -28.20
N GLY A 605 -49.76 8.93 -28.80
CA GLY A 605 -48.69 9.89 -29.07
C GLY A 605 -48.33 9.97 -30.55
N GLY A 606 -47.55 10.99 -30.94
CA GLY A 606 -47.06 11.12 -32.32
C GLY A 606 -48.14 11.18 -33.41
N GLY A 607 -49.33 11.69 -33.09
CA GLY A 607 -50.50 11.71 -33.99
C GLY A 607 -51.22 10.36 -34.13
N VAL A 608 -50.91 9.41 -33.27
CA VAL A 608 -51.50 8.06 -33.22
C VAL A 608 -52.32 7.91 -31.94
N SER A 609 -53.51 7.35 -32.07
CA SER A 609 -54.32 6.86 -30.95
C SER A 609 -55.07 5.62 -31.40
N GLY A 610 -54.90 4.51 -30.68
CA GLY A 610 -55.64 3.29 -30.97
C GLY A 610 -55.42 2.20 -29.94
N THR A 611 -56.42 1.34 -29.84
CA THR A 611 -56.45 0.19 -28.92
C THR A 611 -56.94 -1.03 -29.69
N ALA A 612 -56.34 -2.18 -29.41
CA ALA A 612 -56.78 -3.47 -29.93
C ALA A 612 -57.07 -4.44 -28.78
N ASN A 613 -58.15 -5.20 -28.91
CA ASN A 613 -58.42 -6.34 -28.06
C ASN A 613 -57.50 -7.49 -28.49
N GLY A 614 -56.82 -8.11 -27.53
CA GLY A 614 -55.77 -9.09 -27.74
C GLY A 614 -54.35 -8.51 -27.63
N ASN A 615 -53.36 -9.37 -27.86
CA ASN A 615 -51.95 -9.06 -27.66
C ASN A 615 -51.26 -8.41 -28.88
N ARG A 616 -52.02 -7.92 -29.87
CA ARG A 616 -51.49 -7.43 -31.15
C ARG A 616 -52.20 -6.14 -31.56
N LEU A 617 -51.45 -5.16 -32.02
CA LEU A 617 -51.92 -3.86 -32.46
C LEU A 617 -51.30 -3.51 -33.81
N ALA A 618 -52.12 -3.00 -34.72
CA ALA A 618 -51.67 -2.37 -35.95
C ALA A 618 -52.57 -1.15 -36.24
N VAL A 619 -52.00 0.04 -36.19
CA VAL A 619 -52.74 1.30 -36.39
C VAL A 619 -51.99 2.18 -37.38
N LYS A 620 -52.73 2.86 -38.27
CA LYS A 620 -52.13 3.80 -39.22
C LYS A 620 -51.41 4.91 -38.46
N ALA A 621 -50.26 5.33 -38.97
CA ALA A 621 -49.42 6.32 -38.33
C ALA A 621 -48.77 7.25 -39.36
N PRO A 622 -48.46 8.50 -38.99
CA PRO A 622 -47.56 9.35 -39.78
C PRO A 622 -46.15 8.74 -39.90
N ALA A 623 -45.43 9.10 -40.96
CA ALA A 623 -44.01 8.76 -41.08
C ALA A 623 -43.23 9.39 -39.91
N GLY A 624 -42.36 8.61 -39.26
CA GLY A 624 -41.56 9.07 -38.12
C GLY A 624 -42.32 9.23 -36.80
N ALA A 625 -43.55 8.71 -36.68
CA ALA A 625 -44.32 8.77 -35.44
C ALA A 625 -43.58 8.09 -34.26
N GLN A 626 -43.51 8.78 -33.13
CA GLN A 626 -43.06 8.24 -31.85
C GLN A 626 -44.26 8.03 -30.94
N VAL A 627 -44.39 6.83 -30.40
CA VAL A 627 -45.61 6.37 -29.74
C VAL A 627 -45.26 5.67 -28.43
N ASP A 628 -46.05 5.97 -27.39
CA ASP A 628 -46.06 5.22 -26.15
C ASP A 628 -46.98 4.01 -26.27
N LEU A 629 -46.42 2.84 -25.94
CA LEU A 629 -47.15 1.58 -25.91
C LEU A 629 -47.46 1.21 -24.47
N SER A 630 -48.70 0.84 -24.23
CA SER A 630 -49.16 0.24 -22.97
C SER A 630 -50.07 -0.95 -23.26
N GLY A 631 -50.22 -1.82 -22.28
CA GLY A 631 -51.14 -2.95 -22.39
C GLY A 631 -51.83 -3.26 -21.07
N ARG A 632 -52.93 -3.99 -21.17
CA ARG A 632 -53.61 -4.59 -20.03
C ARG A 632 -53.37 -6.10 -20.06
N LEU A 633 -52.99 -6.66 -18.93
CA LEU A 633 -52.78 -8.09 -18.78
C LEU A 633 -54.10 -8.82 -18.55
N THR A 634 -54.09 -10.14 -18.68
CA THR A 634 -55.26 -11.00 -18.43
C THR A 634 -55.78 -10.93 -17.00
N ASP A 635 -54.93 -10.54 -16.04
CA ASP A 635 -55.32 -10.29 -14.64
C ASP A 635 -55.89 -8.88 -14.40
N GLY A 636 -55.99 -8.05 -15.45
CA GLY A 636 -56.51 -6.68 -15.39
C GLY A 636 -55.47 -5.61 -15.05
N SER A 637 -54.26 -5.99 -14.62
CA SER A 637 -53.18 -5.04 -14.34
C SER A 637 -52.64 -4.38 -15.61
N LYS A 638 -52.03 -3.20 -15.47
CA LYS A 638 -51.38 -2.50 -16.58
C LYS A 638 -49.90 -2.86 -16.66
N ALA A 639 -49.39 -3.00 -17.88
CA ALA A 639 -47.97 -3.20 -18.16
C ALA A 639 -47.51 -2.28 -19.30
N GLY A 640 -46.28 -1.80 -19.20
CA GLY A 640 -45.64 -0.95 -20.22
C GLY A 640 -44.94 -1.76 -21.31
N SER A 641 -44.42 -1.03 -22.30
CA SER A 641 -43.43 -1.56 -23.24
C SER A 641 -42.10 -1.84 -22.55
N LEU A 642 -41.31 -2.74 -23.13
CA LEU A 642 -39.92 -2.99 -22.73
C LEU A 642 -39.10 -1.70 -22.88
N ARG A 643 -38.41 -1.28 -21.81
CA ARG A 643 -37.57 -0.08 -21.74
C ARG A 643 -36.39 -0.27 -20.81
#